data_AF-A0A940IX83-F1
#
_entry.id   AF-A0A940IX83-F1
#
_cell.length_a   1.000
_cell.length_b   1.000
_cell.length_c   1.000
_cell.angle_alpha   90.00
_cell.angle_beta   90.00
_cell.angle_gamma   90.00
#
_symmetry.space_group_name_H-M   'P 1'
#
loop_
_entity.id
_entity.type
_entity.pdbx_description
1 polymer ?
#
loop_
_entity_poly.entity_id
_entity_poly.type
_entity_poly.pdbx_seq_one_letter_code
_entity_poly.pdbx_strand_id
1 'polypeptide(L)'
;MPVFDIPPHRLVDLNDEDLRELLARLCEAERERQGGHRNEVRWGGNQTAADGGLDVVVEPLGSFVPVSPLARRYAGIQVKVADLATAAIKDEMRYGGSLRPAISALAARSGSYLIASARANCSESMLKRRVDAMRAAVADDPNEANLELSFLDRNAISRWVSAHPSVAAWLRKRLTLPFLAGWQPFGRWSSTPEGESDDLICEGGLIFRIGRHDLIRNVPEALDAIRTLVRDGNGSVRIAGLSGIGKSRIVQALFEPVGDVTELSTSHAIYTDLGHSPEPTPMIMLEALIERDAPAILVVDNCPPCTHQALARRLAERPGPVRLITVEYDVRTDRPEQTDVIRVEAEGSDIVEALLRRRRGYLSSADAQRLAELAQGNARLGFALAHAAPQTGTLSAFEDSVLFDRLFWQREGRNEELARAAEVLSLVYSFEVDGEEAPDELTFLGSFAELSRGAMHRHAATLFDRGLAQARGRWRAVLPHALANRLAQQGLRSIPWRNIAEGFADKGRLRRSLARRLSYLHDSDEARRIVNHWMQAGGPLNGPAPDMQVLEAVCHLLPDEALQVVDNMIAAVAGESGDFHLVESLTRMISRIAHSEALFPHACASLVKLAISVDEQQTSNTDSALSSLFGLYLSGTLSRTAARTNVARRCLHSNDPKERACGIRMLRSALRTGNWSSSILSYDDARPDAFGWEPRGQEVVEWFSRWLDLAAEIAQHAPSGIGEIARKSLAEEIDAIWRRVPSLRPRIDEIARQLHAAAPWAEGWHSLQRMLHLIKKRGEEFPENDLAEVRRLIEHMAPTDLKTRVSAEIARGWDLGSDNNDYAAAELRRSERLMLLGQGLATATEDLRSTGRDLFECKGRPLYFLGIGLAQGEQPTEKIWEIVRDLHLIDPLQSQQTTILSGFLHQLDKTDPGAASAIRAECRRTPALRREYALFLPKGTLSAEQLRDVIQIATEVGTAAWQLTDIVWREERGLDDEGRVCLLQAFMKRADGPLLVSDALNMLRHAEKGKREIWPEALRAIGLEAAIAIIEDHELNGNLDHEVARVLSSCLRGDKGADANRVMDAIISRAARRYGSTYDLTATLGTLARQSPHVFLSKVFPDGTELPSIRFRDSLQPGALSRLPPEALIDWCNENADRWTRVAPEISSFTRGSEEKERTGGVSEVAAALLKAAPNPEDVVEAYLQHLAPMSWSGSRADIMERRLAAIEALHDHPSPEVGRTIARLAPGIRERIDRTRHAEQKEHRERDQRFE
;
A
#
# COMPACT_ATOMS: atom_id res chain seq x y z
N MET A 1 34.34 8.90 -4.27
CA MET A 1 35.01 8.03 -3.27
C MET A 1 33.93 7.33 -2.47
N PRO A 2 34.09 6.04 -2.14
CA PRO A 2 33.14 5.32 -1.30
C PRO A 2 32.97 6.02 0.06
N VAL A 3 31.74 6.00 0.61
CA VAL A 3 31.31 6.83 1.75
C VAL A 3 32.21 6.69 2.99
N PHE A 4 32.70 5.49 3.29
CA PHE A 4 33.50 5.19 4.48
C PHE A 4 35.01 5.09 4.24
N ASP A 5 35.50 5.30 3.01
CA ASP A 5 36.93 5.13 2.72
C ASP A 5 37.75 6.33 3.18
N ILE A 6 38.80 6.08 3.97
CA ILE A 6 39.68 7.14 4.46
C ILE A 6 40.96 7.16 3.63
N PRO A 7 41.31 8.29 2.99
CA PRO A 7 42.54 8.40 2.23
C PRO A 7 43.76 8.07 3.11
N PRO A 8 44.64 7.12 2.71
CA PRO A 8 45.79 6.71 3.54
C PRO A 8 46.75 7.86 3.90
N HIS A 9 46.79 8.93 3.10
CA HIS A 9 47.63 10.10 3.37
C HIS A 9 47.13 10.94 4.55
N ARG A 10 45.83 10.88 4.90
CA ARG A 10 45.24 11.64 6.02
C ARG A 10 45.51 11.02 7.38
N LEU A 11 45.89 9.74 7.44
CA LEU A 11 46.25 9.07 8.70
C LEU A 11 47.53 9.64 9.33
N VAL A 12 48.34 10.38 8.57
CA VAL A 12 49.56 11.04 9.04
C VAL A 12 49.25 12.25 9.94
N ASP A 13 48.03 12.79 9.84
CA ASP A 13 47.58 13.96 10.60
C ASP A 13 47.19 13.62 12.05
N LEU A 14 47.19 12.32 12.42
CA LEU A 14 46.89 11.84 13.78
C LEU A 14 48.11 11.94 14.70
N ASN A 15 47.88 12.31 15.96
CA ASN A 15 48.90 12.23 17.01
C ASN A 15 48.97 10.80 17.61
N ASP A 16 49.94 10.55 18.49
CA ASP A 16 50.14 9.21 19.09
C ASP A 16 48.92 8.76 19.94
N GLU A 17 48.20 9.68 20.56
CA GLU A 17 47.02 9.38 21.36
C GLU A 17 45.82 8.98 20.50
N ASP A 18 45.55 9.76 19.44
CA ASP A 18 44.48 9.53 18.48
C ASP A 18 44.68 8.22 17.70
N LEU A 19 45.94 7.88 17.35
CA LEU A 19 46.26 6.62 16.66
C LEU A 19 46.07 5.40 17.58
N ARG A 20 46.40 5.54 18.87
CA ARG A 20 46.15 4.49 19.88
C ARG A 20 44.65 4.30 20.08
N GLU A 21 43.89 5.38 20.22
CA GLU A 21 42.43 5.33 20.34
C GLU A 21 41.79 4.70 19.09
N LEU A 22 42.29 5.02 17.89
CA LEU A 22 41.83 4.42 16.64
C LEU A 22 41.99 2.89 16.64
N LEU A 23 43.20 2.40 16.96
CA LEU A 23 43.48 0.96 16.94
C LEU A 23 42.73 0.21 18.04
N ALA A 24 42.55 0.83 19.20
CA ALA A 24 41.71 0.28 20.25
C ALA A 24 40.24 0.13 19.80
N ARG A 25 39.66 1.19 19.22
CA ARG A 25 38.28 1.16 18.67
C ARG A 25 38.12 0.12 17.55
N LEU A 26 39.14 -0.10 16.73
CA LEU A 26 39.14 -1.14 15.70
C LEU A 26 39.17 -2.56 16.31
N CYS A 27 39.99 -2.78 17.35
CA CYS A 27 39.99 -4.04 18.07
C CYS A 27 38.67 -4.32 18.79
N GLU A 28 38.07 -3.30 19.41
CA GLU A 28 36.74 -3.40 20.03
C GLU A 28 35.67 -3.75 19.00
N ALA A 29 35.64 -3.04 17.87
CA ALA A 29 34.68 -3.28 16.80
C ALA A 29 34.81 -4.68 16.18
N GLU A 30 36.03 -5.18 16.00
CA GLU A 30 36.27 -6.53 15.49
C GLU A 30 35.87 -7.62 16.50
N ARG A 31 36.06 -7.39 17.80
CA ARG A 31 35.58 -8.33 18.85
C ARG A 31 34.07 -8.34 18.94
N GLU A 32 33.40 -7.19 18.88
CA GLU A 32 31.94 -7.13 18.85
C GLU A 32 31.36 -7.81 17.61
N ARG A 33 32.01 -7.66 16.44
CA ARG A 33 31.64 -8.39 15.22
C ARG A 33 31.71 -9.92 15.38
N GLN A 34 32.62 -10.40 16.22
CA GLN A 34 32.79 -11.83 16.56
C GLN A 34 31.89 -12.29 17.71
N GLY A 35 31.03 -11.42 18.26
CA GLY A 35 30.15 -11.72 19.40
C GLY A 35 30.86 -11.67 20.76
N GLY A 36 32.05 -11.08 20.84
CA GLY A 36 32.79 -10.82 22.09
C GLY A 36 32.45 -9.47 22.73
N HIS A 37 32.91 -9.26 23.97
CA HIS A 37 32.66 -8.02 24.72
C HIS A 37 33.82 -7.04 24.58
N ARG A 38 33.55 -5.72 24.57
CA ARG A 38 34.59 -4.66 24.52
C ARG A 38 35.63 -4.75 25.64
N ASN A 39 35.24 -5.24 26.81
CA ASN A 39 36.08 -5.35 28.01
C ASN A 39 37.23 -6.38 27.82
N GLU A 40 37.19 -7.16 26.74
CA GLU A 40 38.27 -8.06 26.33
C GLU A 40 39.46 -7.31 25.70
N VAL A 41 39.28 -6.02 25.33
CA VAL A 41 40.35 -5.15 24.83
C VAL A 41 40.77 -4.21 25.95
N ARG A 42 42.05 -4.23 26.30
CA ARG A 42 42.65 -3.34 27.30
C ARG A 42 43.56 -2.33 26.62
N TRP A 43 43.27 -1.06 26.84
CA TRP A 43 44.05 0.09 26.39
C TRP A 43 43.86 1.23 27.38
N GLY A 44 44.93 1.97 27.72
CA GLY A 44 44.88 3.07 28.69
C GLY A 44 45.98 3.01 29.75
N GLY A 45 46.68 4.14 29.92
CA GLY A 45 47.84 4.32 30.80
C GLY A 45 48.71 5.48 30.32
N ASN A 46 49.32 6.22 31.25
CA ASN A 46 50.36 7.21 30.96
C ASN A 46 51.53 6.47 30.29
N GLN A 47 52.13 7.00 29.22
CA GLN A 47 53.22 6.35 28.45
C GLN A 47 54.46 5.97 29.30
N THR A 48 54.48 6.38 30.57
CA THR A 48 55.54 6.22 31.57
C THR A 48 55.21 5.23 32.69
N ALA A 49 54.04 4.57 32.68
CA ALA A 49 53.68 3.58 33.70
C ALA A 49 54.38 2.21 33.44
N ALA A 50 54.80 1.55 34.51
CA ALA A 50 55.67 0.36 34.52
C ALA A 50 55.00 -0.97 34.10
N ASP A 51 54.01 -0.92 33.20
CA ASP A 51 53.25 -2.08 32.75
C ASP A 51 53.72 -2.55 31.37
N GLY A 52 54.81 -3.31 31.33
CA GLY A 52 55.11 -4.29 30.27
C GLY A 52 55.32 -3.80 28.82
N GLY A 53 55.05 -2.55 28.48
CA GLY A 53 55.42 -1.90 27.24
C GLY A 53 54.64 -2.32 25.97
N LEU A 54 53.33 -2.56 26.05
CA LEU A 54 52.41 -2.72 24.90
C LEU A 54 51.26 -1.70 24.98
N ASP A 55 50.82 -1.14 23.84
CA ASP A 55 49.84 -0.04 23.83
C ASP A 55 48.37 -0.49 23.82
N VAL A 56 48.07 -1.62 23.16
CA VAL A 56 46.74 -2.26 23.12
C VAL A 56 46.91 -3.76 23.28
N VAL A 57 46.11 -4.38 24.16
CA VAL A 57 46.14 -5.83 24.42
C VAL A 57 44.73 -6.40 24.27
N VAL A 58 44.59 -7.50 23.53
CA VAL A 58 43.32 -8.21 23.32
C VAL A 58 43.41 -9.58 24.00
N GLU A 59 42.55 -9.81 25.00
CA GLU A 59 42.42 -11.07 25.76
C GLU A 59 40.95 -11.56 25.79
N PRO A 60 40.51 -12.34 24.77
CA PRO A 60 39.14 -12.83 24.65
C PRO A 60 38.74 -13.89 25.69
N LEU A 61 37.58 -13.70 26.32
CA LEU A 61 36.97 -14.61 27.28
C LEU A 61 35.84 -15.41 26.59
N GLY A 62 36.19 -16.33 25.70
CA GLY A 62 35.18 -17.17 25.03
C GLY A 62 35.60 -17.66 23.65
N SER A 63 34.61 -17.79 22.75
CA SER A 63 34.83 -18.13 21.33
C SER A 63 35.62 -17.02 20.62
N PHE A 64 36.54 -17.44 19.76
CA PHE A 64 37.42 -16.57 19.00
C PHE A 64 37.51 -17.08 17.56
N VAL A 65 37.34 -16.16 16.60
CA VAL A 65 37.47 -16.47 15.18
C VAL A 65 38.73 -15.77 14.67
N PRO A 66 39.73 -16.50 14.13
CA PRO A 66 40.94 -15.89 13.61
C PRO A 66 40.64 -15.12 12.32
N VAL A 67 40.75 -13.79 12.38
CA VAL A 67 40.49 -12.87 11.25
C VAL A 67 41.61 -11.84 11.21
N SER A 68 42.26 -11.66 10.07
CA SER A 68 43.30 -10.63 9.92
C SER A 68 42.71 -9.23 10.18
N PRO A 69 43.32 -8.39 11.03
CA PRO A 69 44.68 -8.50 11.56
C PRO A 69 44.83 -9.23 12.92
N LEU A 70 43.75 -9.65 13.57
CA LEU A 70 43.75 -10.45 14.80
C LEU A 70 43.75 -11.97 14.48
N ALA A 71 44.88 -12.49 14.01
CA ALA A 71 45.00 -13.89 13.59
C ALA A 71 45.03 -14.91 14.74
N ARG A 72 45.34 -14.48 15.98
CA ARG A 72 45.47 -15.34 17.16
C ARG A 72 44.65 -14.81 18.32
N ARG A 73 44.27 -15.74 19.22
CA ARG A 73 43.38 -15.45 20.35
C ARG A 73 43.92 -14.35 21.25
N TYR A 74 45.22 -14.34 21.55
CA TYR A 74 45.86 -13.27 22.31
C TYR A 74 46.60 -12.37 21.34
N ALA A 75 46.38 -11.05 21.38
CA ALA A 75 47.08 -10.10 20.52
C ALA A 75 47.61 -8.91 21.31
N GLY A 76 48.87 -8.54 21.07
CA GLY A 76 49.47 -7.30 21.56
C GLY A 76 49.84 -6.39 20.41
N ILE A 77 49.44 -5.12 20.48
CA ILE A 77 49.70 -4.13 19.44
C ILE A 77 50.56 -3.00 20.04
N GLN A 78 51.67 -2.72 19.37
CA GLN A 78 52.49 -1.53 19.61
C GLN A 78 52.18 -0.47 18.54
N VAL A 79 51.92 0.75 18.97
CA VAL A 79 51.50 1.88 18.14
C VAL A 79 52.63 2.91 18.05
N LYS A 80 52.97 3.33 16.83
CA LYS A 80 53.99 4.37 16.59
C LYS A 80 53.57 5.29 15.45
N VAL A 81 53.49 6.60 15.68
CA VAL A 81 53.24 7.56 14.59
C VAL A 81 54.43 7.65 13.62
N ALA A 82 55.66 7.55 14.11
CA ALA A 82 56.86 7.60 13.26
C ALA A 82 57.01 6.37 12.34
N ASP A 83 57.67 6.54 11.19
CA ASP A 83 58.03 5.42 10.31
C ASP A 83 59.16 4.63 10.95
N LEU A 84 58.86 3.42 11.43
CA LEU A 84 59.87 2.53 11.98
C LEU A 84 60.69 1.88 10.86
N ALA A 85 61.94 2.32 10.73
CA ALA A 85 62.94 1.65 9.90
C ALA A 85 63.38 0.32 10.52
N THR A 86 63.88 -0.59 9.68
CA THR A 86 64.27 -1.96 10.05
C THR A 86 65.21 -2.07 11.25
N ALA A 87 66.12 -1.09 11.43
CA ALA A 87 67.03 -1.04 12.58
C ALA A 87 66.30 -0.71 13.89
N ALA A 88 65.39 0.27 13.86
CA ALA A 88 64.62 0.71 15.02
C ALA A 88 63.61 -0.35 15.51
N ILE A 89 63.19 -1.29 14.66
CA ILE A 89 62.29 -2.39 15.04
C ILE A 89 62.97 -3.30 16.07
N LYS A 90 64.27 -3.59 15.89
CA LYS A 90 65.02 -4.41 16.84
C LYS A 90 65.18 -3.70 18.18
N ASP A 91 65.49 -2.41 18.16
CA ASP A 91 65.64 -1.60 19.38
C ASP A 91 64.30 -1.42 20.13
N GLU A 92 63.19 -1.32 19.41
CA GLU A 92 61.86 -1.21 20.02
C GLU A 92 61.45 -2.52 20.71
N MET A 93 61.66 -3.67 20.05
CA MET A 93 61.34 -4.99 20.61
C MET A 93 62.32 -5.43 21.71
N ARG A 94 63.59 -4.98 21.65
CA ARG A 94 64.64 -5.28 22.64
C ARG A 94 65.06 -4.05 23.42
N TYR A 95 64.34 -3.77 24.50
CA TYR A 95 64.72 -2.69 25.41
C TYR A 95 65.94 -3.11 26.24
N GLY A 96 67.08 -2.42 26.07
CA GLY A 96 68.31 -2.72 26.80
C GLY A 96 69.03 -4.01 26.38
N GLY A 97 68.75 -4.54 25.18
CA GLY A 97 69.38 -5.75 24.63
C GLY A 97 68.62 -7.06 24.90
N SER A 98 67.64 -7.06 25.80
CA SER A 98 66.74 -8.19 26.08
C SER A 98 65.34 -7.96 25.48
N LEU A 99 64.68 -9.02 25.02
CA LEU A 99 63.29 -8.97 24.53
C LEU A 99 62.35 -8.50 25.65
N ARG A 100 61.37 -7.63 25.32
CA ARG A 100 60.39 -7.16 26.31
C ARG A 100 59.60 -8.33 26.92
N PRO A 101 59.42 -8.37 28.26
CA PRO A 101 58.69 -9.46 28.94
C PRO A 101 57.28 -9.69 28.40
N ALA A 102 56.56 -8.65 27.97
CA ALA A 102 55.21 -8.77 27.44
C ALA A 102 55.15 -9.53 26.10
N ILE A 103 56.19 -9.42 25.25
CA ILE A 103 56.26 -10.16 23.99
C ILE A 103 56.54 -11.65 24.26
N SER A 104 57.41 -11.95 25.21
CA SER A 104 57.68 -13.34 25.64
C SER A 104 56.44 -13.98 26.30
N ALA A 105 55.67 -13.21 27.08
CA ALA A 105 54.39 -13.66 27.64
C ALA A 105 53.33 -13.97 26.56
N LEU A 106 53.28 -13.21 25.47
CA LEU A 106 52.44 -13.51 24.32
C LEU A 106 52.90 -14.77 23.58
N ALA A 107 54.21 -14.95 23.41
CA ALA A 107 54.78 -16.15 22.78
C ALA A 107 54.44 -17.43 23.57
N ALA A 108 54.52 -17.38 24.90
CA ALA A 108 54.15 -18.48 25.80
C ALA A 108 52.66 -18.87 25.70
N ARG A 109 51.79 -17.95 25.26
CA ARG A 109 50.33 -18.17 25.10
C ARG A 109 49.90 -18.41 23.64
N SER A 110 50.85 -18.59 22.73
CA SER A 110 50.59 -18.71 21.28
C SER A 110 49.82 -17.52 20.68
N GLY A 111 50.19 -16.30 21.09
CA GLY A 111 49.56 -15.05 20.67
C GLY A 111 50.13 -14.45 19.37
N SER A 112 49.64 -13.25 19.03
CA SER A 112 50.15 -12.40 17.96
C SER A 112 50.73 -11.10 18.51
N TYR A 113 51.81 -10.63 17.91
CA TYR A 113 52.40 -9.31 18.19
C TYR A 113 52.43 -8.47 16.91
N LEU A 114 51.78 -7.31 16.97
CA LEU A 114 51.63 -6.39 15.85
C LEU A 114 52.31 -5.06 16.13
N ILE A 115 52.99 -4.52 15.12
CA ILE A 115 53.44 -3.12 15.14
C ILE A 115 52.63 -2.34 14.12
N ALA A 116 51.96 -1.27 14.54
CA ALA A 116 51.17 -0.40 13.67
C ALA A 116 51.84 0.97 13.53
N SER A 117 52.08 1.38 12.28
CA SER A 117 52.70 2.67 11.96
C SER A 117 51.91 3.50 10.95
N ALA A 118 51.51 4.70 11.35
CA ALA A 118 50.70 5.60 10.52
C ALA A 118 51.50 6.30 9.40
N ARG A 119 52.82 6.51 9.57
CA ARG A 119 53.68 7.13 8.56
C ARG A 119 54.35 6.13 7.61
N ALA A 120 54.40 4.85 7.95
CA ALA A 120 54.98 3.82 7.09
C ALA A 120 54.11 3.54 5.86
N ASN A 121 54.66 3.78 4.66
CA ASN A 121 54.07 3.37 3.38
C ASN A 121 54.91 2.24 2.76
N CYS A 122 54.56 0.99 3.03
CA CYS A 122 55.40 -0.14 2.69
C CYS A 122 55.00 -0.74 1.34
N SER A 123 55.97 -1.03 0.47
CA SER A 123 55.79 -2.04 -0.58
C SER A 123 55.81 -3.43 0.06
N GLU A 124 55.32 -4.43 -0.64
CA GLU A 124 55.32 -5.82 -0.16
C GLU A 124 56.73 -6.31 0.25
N SER A 125 57.76 -5.93 -0.53
CA SER A 125 59.16 -6.20 -0.21
C SER A 125 59.66 -5.48 1.04
N MET A 126 59.19 -4.26 1.31
CA MET A 126 59.53 -3.51 2.53
C MET A 126 58.82 -4.07 3.77
N LEU A 127 57.56 -4.51 3.62
CA LEU A 127 56.79 -5.12 4.69
C LEU A 127 57.43 -6.46 5.11
N LYS A 128 57.82 -7.29 4.14
CA LYS A 128 58.54 -8.55 4.39
C LYS A 128 59.85 -8.32 5.14
N ARG A 129 60.66 -7.33 4.74
CA ARG A 129 61.91 -6.96 5.45
C ARG A 129 61.67 -6.52 6.89
N ARG A 130 60.59 -5.79 7.16
CA ARG A 130 60.22 -5.36 8.53
C ARG A 130 59.75 -6.54 9.39
N VAL A 131 58.93 -7.43 8.84
CA VAL A 131 58.51 -8.68 9.53
C VAL A 131 59.70 -9.61 9.78
N ASP A 132 60.63 -9.74 8.82
CA ASP A 132 61.86 -10.52 9.00
C ASP A 132 62.77 -9.92 10.07
N ALA A 133 62.77 -8.59 10.23
CA ALA A 133 63.47 -7.92 11.33
C ALA A 133 62.80 -8.16 12.69
N MET A 134 61.46 -8.23 12.75
CA MET A 134 60.72 -8.66 13.95
C MET A 134 61.07 -10.10 14.31
N ARG A 135 61.10 -11.03 13.33
CA ARG A 135 61.54 -12.43 13.55
C ARG A 135 62.95 -12.50 14.10
N ALA A 136 63.89 -11.78 13.47
CA ALA A 136 65.27 -11.70 13.93
C ALA A 136 65.42 -11.11 15.35
N ALA A 137 64.44 -10.33 15.84
CA ALA A 137 64.43 -9.81 17.21
C ALA A 137 63.94 -10.84 18.23
N VAL A 138 63.13 -11.82 17.83
CA VAL A 138 62.52 -12.85 18.70
C VAL A 138 63.29 -14.18 18.67
N ALA A 139 64.25 -14.35 17.75
CA ALA A 139 65.02 -15.59 17.56
C ALA A 139 65.72 -16.19 18.80
N ASP A 140 65.93 -15.40 19.86
CA ASP A 140 66.54 -15.86 21.11
C ASP A 140 65.49 -16.40 22.13
N ASP A 141 64.19 -16.34 21.81
CA ASP A 141 63.09 -16.81 22.67
C ASP A 141 62.73 -18.28 22.39
N PRO A 142 62.61 -19.14 23.42
CA PRO A 142 62.32 -20.56 23.24
C PRO A 142 60.93 -20.85 22.61
N ASN A 143 60.01 -19.88 22.59
CA ASN A 143 58.66 -20.03 22.05
C ASN A 143 58.43 -19.26 20.74
N GLU A 144 59.49 -18.85 20.01
CA GLU A 144 59.40 -18.09 18.75
C GLU A 144 58.38 -18.68 17.77
N ALA A 145 58.40 -20.01 17.57
CA ALA A 145 57.53 -20.70 16.62
C ALA A 145 56.02 -20.57 16.90
N ASN A 146 55.67 -20.20 18.14
CA ASN A 146 54.28 -20.04 18.58
C ASN A 146 53.77 -18.59 18.47
N LEU A 147 54.64 -17.62 18.15
CA LEU A 147 54.29 -16.20 18.08
C LEU A 147 54.08 -15.75 16.62
N GLU A 148 52.91 -15.18 16.34
CA GLU A 148 52.60 -14.61 15.02
C GLU A 148 52.98 -13.12 14.96
N LEU A 149 53.84 -12.74 14.01
CA LEU A 149 54.36 -11.38 13.88
C LEU A 149 53.79 -10.69 12.64
N SER A 150 53.23 -9.49 12.82
CA SER A 150 52.67 -8.70 11.72
C SER A 150 53.01 -7.21 11.83
N PHE A 151 53.16 -6.55 10.69
CA PHE A 151 53.41 -5.11 10.61
C PHE A 151 52.27 -4.44 9.83
N LEU A 152 51.56 -3.52 10.47
CA LEU A 152 50.45 -2.77 9.87
C LEU A 152 50.96 -1.43 9.35
N ASP A 153 51.01 -1.31 8.02
CA ASP A 153 51.33 -0.06 7.35
C ASP A 153 50.10 0.85 7.23
N ARG A 154 50.29 2.10 6.79
CA ARG A 154 49.19 3.07 6.64
C ARG A 154 48.05 2.57 5.75
N ASN A 155 48.35 1.76 4.73
CA ASN A 155 47.36 1.23 3.81
C ASN A 155 46.56 0.08 4.44
N ALA A 156 47.20 -0.75 5.28
CA ALA A 156 46.52 -1.77 6.07
C ALA A 156 45.59 -1.14 7.11
N ILE A 157 46.04 -0.09 7.80
CA ILE A 157 45.19 0.66 8.77
C ILE A 157 44.00 1.30 8.06
N SER A 158 44.23 1.98 6.93
CA SER A 158 43.16 2.58 6.12
C SER A 158 42.13 1.54 5.65
N ARG A 159 42.59 0.38 5.15
CA ARG A 159 41.71 -0.74 4.78
C ARG A 159 40.93 -1.30 5.96
N TRP A 160 41.57 -1.41 7.13
CA TRP A 160 40.91 -1.88 8.34
C TRP A 160 39.82 -0.90 8.79
N VAL A 161 40.08 0.41 8.75
CA VAL A 161 39.06 1.43 9.05
C VAL A 161 37.90 1.39 8.05
N SER A 162 38.18 1.23 6.75
CA SER A 162 37.15 1.09 5.71
C SER A 162 36.19 -0.09 5.95
N ALA A 163 36.62 -1.11 6.69
CA ALA A 163 35.81 -2.27 7.06
C ALA A 163 34.85 -2.00 8.24
N HIS A 164 35.08 -0.93 9.01
CA HIS A 164 34.27 -0.57 10.18
C HIS A 164 33.65 0.84 10.02
N PRO A 165 32.42 0.93 9.47
CA PRO A 165 31.74 2.19 9.18
C PRO A 165 31.63 3.18 10.35
N SER A 166 31.37 2.69 11.57
CA SER A 166 31.26 3.52 12.78
C SER A 166 32.60 4.16 13.16
N VAL A 167 33.70 3.41 13.08
CA VAL A 167 35.05 3.88 13.34
C VAL A 167 35.48 4.86 12.24
N ALA A 168 35.10 4.60 10.99
CA ALA A 168 35.32 5.51 9.88
C ALA A 168 34.60 6.86 10.08
N ALA A 169 33.35 6.85 10.55
CA ALA A 169 32.60 8.06 10.88
C ALA A 169 33.25 8.86 12.03
N TRP A 170 33.71 8.17 13.09
CA TRP A 170 34.46 8.78 14.18
C TRP A 170 35.76 9.46 13.69
N LEU A 171 36.57 8.72 12.91
CA LEU A 171 37.86 9.20 12.45
C LEU A 171 37.73 10.39 11.48
N ARG A 172 36.69 10.40 10.63
CA ARG A 172 36.42 11.52 9.72
C ARG A 172 36.10 12.82 10.45
N LYS A 173 35.37 12.77 11.57
CA LYS A 173 35.10 13.93 12.43
C LYS A 173 36.40 14.48 13.03
N ARG A 174 37.28 13.61 13.54
CA ARG A 174 38.61 13.99 14.07
C ARG A 174 39.51 14.63 13.01
N LEU A 175 39.47 14.11 11.78
CA LEU A 175 40.25 14.61 10.64
C LEU A 175 39.60 15.79 9.90
N THR A 176 38.47 16.32 10.38
CA THR A 176 37.71 17.42 9.73
C THR A 176 37.47 17.19 8.23
N LEU A 177 37.12 15.97 7.83
CA LEU A 177 36.82 15.63 6.44
C LEU A 177 35.38 16.05 6.07
N PRO A 178 35.13 16.62 4.87
CA PRO A 178 33.85 17.25 4.51
C PRO A 178 32.70 16.28 4.21
N PHE A 179 33.00 15.01 3.96
CA PHE A 179 32.03 14.01 3.50
C PHE A 179 31.55 13.21 4.73
N LEU A 180 30.25 13.28 5.06
CA LEU A 180 29.54 12.85 6.30
C LEU A 180 29.03 13.98 7.23
N ALA A 181 28.71 15.17 6.70
CA ALA A 181 28.06 16.21 7.50
C ALA A 181 26.71 15.72 8.07
N GLY A 182 26.48 15.88 9.38
CA GLY A 182 25.23 15.45 10.04
C GLY A 182 25.17 13.97 10.44
N TRP A 183 26.20 13.16 10.16
CA TRP A 183 26.29 11.75 10.59
C TRP A 183 27.18 11.60 11.83
N GLN A 184 26.78 10.75 12.77
CA GLN A 184 27.49 10.51 14.03
C GLN A 184 27.57 9.00 14.36
N PRO A 185 28.68 8.50 14.91
CA PRO A 185 28.72 7.15 15.49
C PRO A 185 27.93 7.08 16.80
N PHE A 186 27.90 5.91 17.44
CA PHE A 186 27.38 5.80 18.82
C PHE A 186 28.03 6.82 19.76
N GLY A 187 27.20 7.49 20.55
CA GLY A 187 27.59 8.50 21.51
C GLY A 187 26.36 9.11 22.19
N ARG A 188 26.50 10.33 22.70
CA ARG A 188 25.40 11.09 23.30
C ARG A 188 24.54 11.70 22.19
N TRP A 189 23.49 11.01 21.79
CA TRP A 189 22.52 11.50 20.79
C TRP A 189 21.44 12.40 21.43
N SER A 190 21.23 12.26 22.73
CA SER A 190 20.33 13.12 23.48
C SER A 190 20.95 14.47 23.84
N SER A 191 20.13 15.51 24.00
CA SER A 191 20.56 16.88 24.35
C SER A 191 20.95 17.01 25.84
N THR A 192 21.85 16.16 26.31
CA THR A 192 22.43 16.21 27.67
C THR A 192 23.72 17.04 27.64
N PRO A 193 23.86 18.09 28.47
CA PRO A 193 25.10 18.88 28.55
C PRO A 193 26.34 18.03 28.83
N GLU A 194 27.48 18.43 28.28
CA GLU A 194 28.78 17.79 28.55
C GLU A 194 29.13 17.93 30.05
N GLY A 195 29.43 16.82 30.72
CA GLY A 195 29.77 16.78 32.16
C GLY A 195 28.63 16.37 33.11
N GLU A 196 27.37 16.33 32.66
CA GLU A 196 26.25 15.79 33.44
C GLU A 196 26.11 14.27 33.25
N SER A 197 25.57 13.59 34.28
CA SER A 197 25.28 12.15 34.23
C SER A 197 24.13 11.90 33.26
N ASP A 198 24.33 10.95 32.33
CA ASP A 198 23.42 10.64 31.22
C ASP A 198 22.63 9.34 31.43
N ASP A 199 22.79 8.65 32.57
CA ASP A 199 22.12 7.39 32.92
C ASP A 199 20.60 7.44 32.69
N LEU A 200 20.00 6.33 32.25
CA LEU A 200 18.56 6.28 32.00
C LEU A 200 17.76 6.33 33.31
N ILE A 201 16.70 7.12 33.34
CA ILE A 201 15.75 7.14 34.47
C ILE A 201 14.66 6.11 34.21
N CYS A 202 14.53 5.13 35.10
CA CYS A 202 13.57 4.02 35.01
C CYS A 202 12.37 4.21 35.95
N GLU A 203 11.91 5.45 36.12
CA GLU A 203 10.66 5.72 36.86
C GLU A 203 9.44 5.44 35.97
N GLY A 204 8.26 5.31 36.59
CA GLY A 204 7.00 5.15 35.87
C GLY A 204 6.63 6.41 35.08
N GLY A 205 5.77 6.28 34.07
CA GLY A 205 5.20 7.43 33.35
C GLY A 205 5.36 7.42 31.84
N LEU A 206 5.96 6.37 31.26
CA LEU A 206 5.92 6.10 29.82
C LEU A 206 5.17 4.80 29.56
N ILE A 207 4.28 4.84 28.58
CA ILE A 207 3.59 3.66 28.04
C ILE A 207 4.21 3.34 26.69
N PHE A 208 4.58 2.07 26.51
CA PHE A 208 5.05 1.52 25.25
C PHE A 208 4.00 0.57 24.68
N ARG A 209 3.58 0.84 23.44
CA ARG A 209 2.70 -0.06 22.68
C ARG A 209 3.48 -0.67 21.52
N ILE A 210 3.75 -1.97 21.62
CA ILE A 210 4.51 -2.75 20.63
C ILE A 210 3.57 -3.76 19.96
N GLY A 211 3.30 -3.60 18.66
CA GLY A 211 2.49 -4.56 17.92
C GLY A 211 1.03 -4.68 18.38
N ARG A 212 0.53 -5.92 18.59
CA ARG A 212 -0.80 -6.24 19.17
C ARG A 212 -0.70 -6.74 20.62
N HIS A 213 0.48 -6.64 21.25
CA HIS A 213 0.73 -7.13 22.59
C HIS A 213 0.33 -6.12 23.67
N ASP A 214 0.36 -6.57 24.92
CA ASP A 214 -0.03 -5.81 26.11
C ASP A 214 0.78 -4.52 26.28
N LEU A 215 0.17 -3.53 26.94
CA LEU A 215 0.78 -2.24 27.25
C LEU A 215 1.94 -2.43 28.25
N ILE A 216 3.16 -2.08 27.84
CA ILE A 216 4.33 -2.14 28.72
C ILE A 216 4.51 -0.78 29.38
N ARG A 217 4.49 -0.76 30.72
CA ARG A 217 4.67 0.46 31.53
C ARG A 217 6.08 0.59 32.12
N ASN A 218 6.86 -0.48 32.08
CA ASN A 218 8.19 -0.54 32.64
C ASN A 218 9.25 -0.29 31.56
N VAL A 219 10.13 0.70 31.77
CA VAL A 219 11.12 1.12 30.75
C VAL A 219 12.12 0.01 30.39
N PRO A 220 12.73 -0.73 31.34
CA PRO A 220 13.64 -1.83 31.03
C PRO A 220 12.98 -2.96 30.24
N GLU A 221 11.77 -3.37 30.62
CA GLU A 221 11.01 -4.39 29.87
C GLU A 221 10.70 -3.93 28.44
N ALA A 222 10.39 -2.65 28.25
CA ALA A 222 10.18 -2.08 26.93
C ALA A 222 11.48 -2.08 26.11
N LEU A 223 12.63 -1.72 26.70
CA LEU A 223 13.92 -1.79 26.01
C LEU A 223 14.24 -3.21 25.56
N ASP A 224 14.02 -4.21 26.43
CA ASP A 224 14.25 -5.61 26.13
C ASP A 224 13.37 -6.12 24.98
N ALA A 225 12.10 -5.72 24.95
CA ALA A 225 11.19 -6.02 23.85
C ALA A 225 11.65 -5.37 22.53
N ILE A 226 12.10 -4.12 22.57
CA ILE A 226 12.61 -3.40 21.38
C ILE A 226 13.92 -4.03 20.88
N ARG A 227 14.85 -4.41 21.77
CA ARG A 227 16.10 -5.08 21.39
C ARG A 227 15.85 -6.41 20.70
N THR A 228 14.93 -7.21 21.25
CA THR A 228 14.49 -8.47 20.63
C THR A 228 13.92 -8.21 19.23
N LEU A 229 13.08 -7.20 19.10
CA LEU A 229 12.46 -6.84 17.82
C LEU A 229 13.47 -6.34 16.77
N VAL A 230 14.49 -5.56 17.17
CA VAL A 230 15.56 -5.12 16.25
C VAL A 230 16.44 -6.30 15.80
N ARG A 231 16.64 -7.31 16.65
CA ARG A 231 17.42 -8.51 16.33
C ARG A 231 16.66 -9.48 15.42
N ASP A 232 15.45 -9.83 15.81
CA ASP A 232 14.66 -10.94 15.25
C ASP A 232 13.60 -10.48 14.23
N GLY A 233 13.31 -9.18 14.16
CA GLY A 233 12.26 -8.61 13.31
C GLY A 233 12.64 -8.38 11.84
N ASN A 234 11.74 -7.71 11.11
CA ASN A 234 11.80 -7.48 9.65
C ASN A 234 12.89 -6.48 9.19
N GLY A 235 13.87 -6.20 10.03
CA GLY A 235 14.97 -5.28 9.73
C GLY A 235 14.65 -3.78 9.88
N SER A 236 13.37 -3.39 9.95
CA SER A 236 12.95 -1.98 10.06
C SER A 236 12.00 -1.74 11.23
N VAL A 237 12.39 -0.83 12.13
CA VAL A 237 11.69 -0.49 13.36
C VAL A 237 11.41 1.01 13.40
N ARG A 238 10.17 1.42 13.69
CA ARG A 238 9.76 2.83 13.77
C ARG A 238 9.29 3.16 15.17
N ILE A 239 9.93 4.14 15.81
CA ILE A 239 9.57 4.65 17.13
C ILE A 239 8.83 5.97 16.97
N ALA A 240 7.55 5.96 17.35
CA ALA A 240 6.62 7.06 17.17
C ALA A 240 6.13 7.59 18.52
N GLY A 241 5.98 8.91 18.64
CA GLY A 241 5.42 9.54 19.84
C GLY A 241 5.54 11.07 19.84
N LEU A 242 4.96 11.73 20.84
CA LEU A 242 4.99 13.20 20.94
C LEU A 242 6.43 13.76 21.02
N SER A 243 6.63 15.01 20.57
CA SER A 243 7.95 15.66 20.62
C SER A 243 8.32 15.98 22.07
N GLY A 244 9.55 15.70 22.49
CA GLY A 244 10.03 16.03 23.84
C GLY A 244 9.82 14.97 24.93
N ILE A 245 9.31 13.78 24.60
CA ILE A 245 9.13 12.65 25.55
C ILE A 245 10.39 11.79 25.76
N GLY A 246 11.50 12.09 25.07
CA GLY A 246 12.76 11.35 25.22
C GLY A 246 13.01 10.22 24.22
N LYS A 247 12.31 10.18 23.07
CA LYS A 247 12.49 9.14 22.02
C LYS A 247 13.95 8.89 21.63
N SER A 248 14.72 9.95 21.35
CA SER A 248 16.15 9.83 20.99
C SER A 248 16.99 9.25 22.13
N ARG A 249 16.63 9.53 23.40
CA ARG A 249 17.29 8.95 24.59
C ARG A 249 16.94 7.47 24.78
N ILE A 250 15.69 7.08 24.48
CA ILE A 250 15.27 5.66 24.48
C ILE A 250 16.05 4.89 23.43
N VAL A 251 16.23 5.45 22.22
CA VAL A 251 17.04 4.82 21.16
C VAL A 251 18.51 4.70 21.57
N GLN A 252 19.06 5.72 22.23
CA GLN A 252 20.40 5.65 22.81
C GLN A 252 20.51 4.51 23.85
N ALA A 253 19.50 4.33 24.71
CA ALA A 253 19.47 3.30 25.75
C ALA A 253 19.43 1.85 25.20
N LEU A 254 19.04 1.65 23.95
CA LEU A 254 19.08 0.30 23.33
C LEU A 254 20.49 -0.26 23.25
N PHE A 255 21.51 0.60 23.28
CA PHE A 255 22.92 0.27 23.21
C PHE A 255 23.63 0.33 24.58
N GLU A 256 22.89 0.61 25.66
CA GLU A 256 23.41 0.71 27.03
C GLU A 256 23.00 -0.52 27.85
N PRO A 257 23.79 -0.92 28.88
CA PRO A 257 23.54 -2.12 29.68
C PRO A 257 22.40 -1.89 30.71
N VAL A 258 21.17 -1.82 30.21
CA VAL A 258 19.94 -1.58 31.00
C VAL A 258 18.88 -2.61 30.63
N GLY A 259 18.41 -3.43 31.58
CA GLY A 259 17.47 -4.54 31.33
C GLY A 259 18.14 -5.91 31.42
N ASP A 260 17.39 -6.98 31.11
CA ASP A 260 17.85 -8.37 31.20
C ASP A 260 18.37 -8.91 29.86
N VAL A 261 17.97 -8.28 28.73
CA VAL A 261 18.44 -8.65 27.39
C VAL A 261 19.72 -7.88 27.06
N THR A 262 20.74 -8.58 26.55
CA THR A 262 22.04 -8.01 26.14
C THR A 262 21.88 -6.77 25.25
N GLU A 263 22.71 -5.73 25.42
CA GLU A 263 22.61 -4.51 24.60
C GLU A 263 22.91 -4.71 23.10
N LEU A 264 22.48 -3.75 22.28
CA LEU A 264 22.89 -3.69 20.87
C LEU A 264 24.36 -3.27 20.75
N SER A 265 25.06 -3.80 19.74
CA SER A 265 26.48 -3.49 19.51
C SER A 265 26.67 -2.03 19.14
N THR A 266 27.41 -1.30 19.97
CA THR A 266 27.68 0.13 19.80
C THR A 266 28.62 0.41 18.62
N SER A 267 29.41 -0.57 18.17
CA SER A 267 30.23 -0.47 16.96
C SER A 267 29.44 -0.60 15.65
N HIS A 268 28.17 -1.02 15.70
CA HIS A 268 27.33 -1.12 14.52
C HIS A 268 26.46 0.14 14.31
N ALA A 269 26.37 1.03 15.30
CA ALA A 269 25.44 2.16 15.25
C ALA A 269 25.96 3.34 14.42
N ILE A 270 25.11 3.85 13.53
CA ILE A 270 25.29 5.09 12.78
C ILE A 270 24.02 5.91 12.94
N TYR A 271 24.14 7.11 13.48
CA TYR A 271 23.04 8.02 13.79
C TYR A 271 23.06 9.26 12.90
N THR A 272 21.87 9.72 12.52
CA THR A 272 21.68 11.06 11.97
C THR A 272 20.35 11.65 12.42
N ASP A 273 20.26 12.97 12.38
CA ASP A 273 19.02 13.73 12.54
C ASP A 273 18.75 14.49 11.24
N LEU A 274 17.61 14.20 10.60
CA LEU A 274 17.22 14.87 9.35
C LEU A 274 17.09 16.38 9.49
N GLY A 275 16.83 16.90 10.70
CA GLY A 275 16.80 18.33 10.98
C GLY A 275 18.12 19.03 10.64
N HIS A 276 19.26 18.32 10.75
CA HIS A 276 20.59 18.84 10.43
C HIS A 276 20.97 18.71 8.95
N SER A 277 20.05 18.28 8.08
CA SER A 277 20.27 18.13 6.63
C SER A 277 21.52 17.30 6.30
N PRO A 278 21.52 15.99 6.63
CA PRO A 278 22.71 15.17 6.50
C PRO A 278 23.18 14.99 5.05
N GLU A 279 24.50 15.00 4.86
CA GLU A 279 25.16 14.71 3.60
C GLU A 279 26.20 13.57 3.78
N PRO A 280 26.02 12.41 3.13
CA PRO A 280 25.00 12.06 2.14
C PRO A 280 23.60 11.83 2.76
N THR A 281 22.55 11.78 1.92
CA THR A 281 21.18 11.52 2.39
C THR A 281 21.05 10.11 2.99
N PRO A 282 20.05 9.85 3.86
CA PRO A 282 19.86 8.52 4.46
C PRO A 282 19.73 7.37 3.46
N MET A 283 19.14 7.62 2.28
CA MET A 283 19.04 6.61 1.22
C MET A 283 20.43 6.19 0.72
N ILE A 284 21.29 7.16 0.36
CA ILE A 284 22.65 6.87 -0.13
C ILE A 284 23.48 6.19 0.97
N MET A 285 23.30 6.60 2.22
CA MET A 285 23.95 5.96 3.35
C MET A 285 23.51 4.49 3.50
N LEU A 286 22.20 4.23 3.43
CA LEU A 286 21.64 2.89 3.51
C LEU A 286 22.17 2.00 2.37
N GLU A 287 22.23 2.53 1.14
CA GLU A 287 22.78 1.80 0.00
C GLU A 287 24.26 1.47 0.18
N ALA A 288 25.06 2.43 0.66
CA ALA A 288 26.47 2.21 0.95
C ALA A 288 26.71 1.17 2.07
N LEU A 289 25.75 0.99 2.98
CA LEU A 289 25.77 -0.04 4.01
C LEU A 289 25.31 -1.40 3.47
N ILE A 290 24.26 -1.43 2.64
CA ILE A 290 23.77 -2.66 1.99
C ILE A 290 24.84 -3.23 1.05
N GLU A 291 25.51 -2.39 0.26
CA GLU A 291 26.60 -2.80 -0.64
C GLU A 291 27.80 -3.40 0.10
N ARG A 292 28.01 -3.02 1.37
CA ARG A 292 29.09 -3.54 2.21
C ARG A 292 28.77 -4.89 2.85
N ASP A 293 27.51 -5.30 2.89
CA ASP A 293 27.03 -6.55 3.50
C ASP A 293 27.59 -6.81 4.92
N ALA A 294 27.65 -5.74 5.73
CA ALA A 294 28.20 -5.77 7.09
C ALA A 294 27.13 -5.41 8.12
N PRO A 295 27.19 -5.98 9.35
CA PRO A 295 26.23 -5.64 10.41
C PRO A 295 26.33 -4.16 10.76
N ALA A 296 25.22 -3.45 10.57
CA ALA A 296 25.10 -2.02 10.83
C ALA A 296 23.68 -1.69 11.29
N ILE A 297 23.55 -0.77 12.25
CA ILE A 297 22.27 -0.26 12.73
C ILE A 297 22.19 1.22 12.36
N LEU A 298 21.37 1.53 11.36
CA LEU A 298 21.13 2.88 10.88
C LEU A 298 20.00 3.51 11.68
N VAL A 299 20.30 4.57 12.43
CA VAL A 299 19.33 5.34 13.21
C VAL A 299 19.08 6.68 12.53
N VAL A 300 17.83 6.94 12.14
CA VAL A 300 17.42 8.20 11.51
C VAL A 300 16.39 8.89 12.40
N ASP A 301 16.80 9.96 13.08
CA ASP A 301 15.93 10.80 13.89
C ASP A 301 15.19 11.84 13.03
N ASN A 302 13.99 12.21 13.47
CA ASN A 302 13.03 13.07 12.77
C ASN A 302 12.70 12.61 11.33
N CYS A 303 12.52 11.31 11.11
CA CYS A 303 12.32 10.67 9.79
C CYS A 303 10.85 10.65 9.30
N PRO A 304 10.48 11.43 8.25
CA PRO A 304 9.13 11.46 7.66
C PRO A 304 8.56 10.09 7.27
N PRO A 305 7.23 9.91 7.21
CA PRO A 305 6.62 8.64 6.84
C PRO A 305 7.02 8.21 5.42
N CYS A 306 7.10 9.15 4.49
CA CYS A 306 7.50 8.89 3.11
C CYS A 306 8.96 8.42 3.01
N THR A 307 9.88 9.07 3.74
CA THR A 307 11.29 8.70 3.80
C THR A 307 11.47 7.34 4.47
N HIS A 308 10.74 7.09 5.55
CA HIS A 308 10.71 5.79 6.22
C HIS A 308 10.25 4.68 5.27
N GLN A 309 9.14 4.88 4.56
CA GLN A 309 8.64 3.89 3.59
C GLN A 309 9.66 3.61 2.49
N ALA A 310 10.35 4.63 1.98
CA ALA A 310 11.40 4.46 0.98
C ALA A 310 12.58 3.63 1.52
N LEU A 311 13.08 3.96 2.71
CA LEU A 311 14.17 3.23 3.37
C LEU A 311 13.77 1.78 3.70
N ALA A 312 12.56 1.58 4.23
CA ALA A 312 12.04 0.26 4.59
C ALA A 312 11.84 -0.64 3.37
N ARG A 313 11.27 -0.10 2.28
CA ARG A 313 11.14 -0.83 1.00
C ARG A 313 12.50 -1.25 0.45
N ARG A 314 13.48 -0.34 0.48
CA ARG A 314 14.84 -0.61 0.00
C ARG A 314 15.52 -1.72 0.81
N LEU A 315 15.33 -1.73 2.12
CA LEU A 315 15.83 -2.78 3.00
C LEU A 315 15.12 -4.12 2.73
N ALA A 316 13.81 -4.10 2.48
CA ALA A 316 13.05 -5.31 2.15
C ALA A 316 13.45 -5.92 0.79
N GLU A 317 13.87 -5.10 -0.18
CA GLU A 317 14.36 -5.59 -1.47
C GLU A 317 15.64 -6.43 -1.35
N ARG A 318 16.56 -6.03 -0.45
CA ARG A 318 17.85 -6.68 -0.20
C ARG A 318 18.01 -6.96 1.29
N PRO A 319 17.40 -8.05 1.80
CA PRO A 319 17.53 -8.40 3.20
C PRO A 319 18.99 -8.74 3.51
N GLY A 320 19.57 -8.00 4.45
CA GLY A 320 20.97 -8.14 4.85
C GLY A 320 21.15 -8.00 6.37
N PRO A 321 22.40 -7.91 6.84
CA PRO A 321 22.70 -7.72 8.26
C PRO A 321 22.47 -6.28 8.73
N VAL A 322 22.02 -5.37 7.85
CA VAL A 322 21.68 -4.00 8.19
C VAL A 322 20.31 -3.95 8.88
N ARG A 323 20.19 -3.13 9.93
CA ARG A 323 18.94 -2.83 10.64
C ARG A 323 18.67 -1.33 10.60
N LEU A 324 17.40 -0.96 10.49
CA LEU A 324 16.94 0.43 10.41
C LEU A 324 16.07 0.76 11.63
N ILE A 325 16.41 1.83 12.32
CA ILE A 325 15.60 2.44 13.38
C ILE A 325 15.25 3.86 12.94
N THR A 326 13.97 4.14 12.76
CA THR A 326 13.51 5.50 12.48
C THR A 326 12.77 6.07 13.67
N VAL A 327 12.96 7.36 13.94
CA VAL A 327 12.25 8.07 15.00
C VAL A 327 11.45 9.19 14.37
N GLU A 328 10.16 9.27 14.67
CA GLU A 328 9.35 10.40 14.25
C GLU A 328 8.34 10.86 15.30
N TYR A 329 7.94 12.12 15.16
CA TYR A 329 6.65 12.60 15.58
C TYR A 329 5.59 12.13 14.57
N ASP A 330 4.93 11.02 14.84
CA ASP A 330 3.79 10.64 14.00
C ASP A 330 2.74 9.81 14.76
N VAL A 331 1.51 10.32 14.76
CA VAL A 331 0.31 9.74 15.37
C VAL A 331 -0.43 8.84 14.35
N ARG A 332 0.07 8.73 13.11
CA ARG A 332 -0.53 7.88 12.07
C ARG A 332 -0.48 6.40 12.44
N THR A 333 -1.58 5.71 12.13
CA THR A 333 -1.82 4.28 12.46
C THR A 333 -1.64 3.37 11.26
N ASP A 334 -1.26 3.93 10.12
CA ASP A 334 -0.86 3.16 8.95
C ASP A 334 0.42 2.41 9.29
N ARG A 335 0.27 1.11 9.54
CA ARG A 335 1.39 0.18 9.59
C ARG A 335 1.84 -0.03 8.14
N PRO A 336 3.06 0.38 7.76
CA PRO A 336 3.65 -0.18 6.56
C PRO A 336 3.69 -1.70 6.77
N GLU A 337 3.24 -2.49 5.79
CA GLU A 337 3.14 -3.96 5.89
C GLU A 337 4.48 -4.67 6.23
N GLN A 338 5.58 -3.91 6.29
CA GLN A 338 6.96 -4.38 6.47
C GLN A 338 7.72 -3.60 7.57
N THR A 339 7.03 -2.96 8.51
CA THR A 339 7.67 -2.22 9.62
C THR A 339 6.97 -2.48 10.94
N ASP A 340 7.76 -2.77 11.97
CA ASP A 340 7.30 -2.84 13.34
C ASP A 340 7.26 -1.44 13.96
N VAL A 341 6.07 -1.01 14.38
CA VAL A 341 5.84 0.33 14.96
C VAL A 341 5.71 0.24 16.47
N ILE A 342 6.56 0.99 17.18
CA ILE A 342 6.55 1.18 18.63
C ILE A 342 5.99 2.57 18.93
N ARG A 343 4.89 2.64 19.68
CA ARG A 343 4.36 3.93 20.15
C ARG A 343 4.80 4.19 21.58
N VAL A 344 5.31 5.40 21.80
CA VAL A 344 5.72 5.90 23.11
C VAL A 344 4.78 7.04 23.48
N GLU A 345 4.05 6.87 24.57
CA GLU A 345 3.12 7.84 25.11
C GLU A 345 3.54 8.19 26.54
N ALA A 346 3.36 9.45 26.95
CA ALA A 346 3.63 9.89 28.31
C ALA A 346 2.33 9.83 29.13
N GLU A 347 2.33 9.08 30.24
CA GLU A 347 1.23 8.95 31.18
C GLU A 347 1.71 9.41 32.56
N GLY A 348 1.64 10.72 32.81
CA GLY A 348 2.04 11.33 34.08
C GLY A 348 3.28 12.24 33.98
N SER A 349 3.67 12.80 35.12
CA SER A 349 4.75 13.79 35.24
C SER A 349 6.03 13.24 35.88
N ASP A 350 6.01 11.99 36.37
CA ASP A 350 7.05 11.42 37.24
C ASP A 350 8.45 11.41 36.60
N ILE A 351 8.57 10.96 35.34
CA ILE A 351 9.86 10.99 34.61
C ILE A 351 10.37 12.42 34.41
N VAL A 352 9.48 13.37 34.10
CA VAL A 352 9.88 14.78 33.93
C VAL A 352 10.30 15.37 35.28
N GLU A 353 9.61 15.03 36.36
CA GLU A 353 9.98 15.44 37.71
C GLU A 353 11.36 14.91 38.10
N ALA A 354 11.61 13.61 37.92
CA ALA A 354 12.90 13.00 38.18
C ALA A 354 14.04 13.62 37.34
N LEU A 355 13.77 13.91 36.06
CA LEU A 355 14.70 14.63 35.17
C LEU A 355 15.00 16.04 35.67
N LEU A 356 13.98 16.78 36.13
CA LEU A 356 14.13 18.12 36.68
C LEU A 356 14.95 18.10 37.98
N ARG A 357 14.62 17.21 38.92
CA ARG A 357 15.36 17.06 40.18
C ARG A 357 16.83 16.74 39.94
N ARG A 358 17.14 15.88 38.97
CA ARG A 358 18.51 15.47 38.65
C ARG A 358 19.34 16.59 38.04
N ARG A 359 18.81 17.31 37.04
CA ARG A 359 19.56 18.39 36.36
C ARG A 359 19.54 19.71 37.14
N ARG A 360 18.55 19.91 38.00
CA ARG A 360 18.34 21.14 38.78
C ARG A 360 18.19 20.81 40.26
N GLY A 361 19.29 20.39 40.89
CA GLY A 361 19.33 20.00 42.31
C GLY A 361 18.98 21.10 43.32
N TYR A 362 18.71 22.33 42.87
CA TYR A 362 18.18 23.43 43.70
C TYR A 362 16.65 23.46 43.78
N LEU A 363 15.92 22.73 42.93
CA LEU A 363 14.46 22.68 42.96
C LEU A 363 13.99 21.77 44.10
N SER A 364 12.99 22.23 44.87
CA SER A 364 12.30 21.37 45.84
C SER A 364 11.45 20.31 45.12
N SER A 365 11.11 19.21 45.81
CA SER A 365 10.25 18.18 45.23
C SER A 365 8.90 18.72 44.78
N ALA A 366 8.29 19.62 45.57
CA ALA A 366 7.00 20.23 45.23
C ALA A 366 7.09 21.14 44.00
N ASP A 367 8.21 21.86 43.85
CA ASP A 367 8.45 22.74 42.70
C ASP A 367 8.72 21.93 41.41
N ALA A 368 9.47 20.84 41.51
CA ALA A 368 9.74 19.95 40.39
C ALA A 368 8.46 19.23 39.91
N GLN A 369 7.64 18.74 40.84
CA GLN A 369 6.35 18.13 40.53
C GLN A 369 5.43 19.11 39.79
N ARG A 370 5.28 20.34 40.30
CA ARG A 370 4.43 21.37 39.69
C ARG A 370 4.89 21.74 38.28
N LEU A 371 6.19 21.89 38.06
CA LEU A 371 6.74 22.17 36.73
C LEU A 371 6.53 21.00 35.76
N ALA A 372 6.62 19.77 36.25
CA ALA A 372 6.40 18.57 35.46
C ALA A 372 4.91 18.37 35.09
N GLU A 373 3.98 18.69 36.01
CA GLU A 373 2.53 18.73 35.75
C GLU A 373 2.19 19.79 34.69
N LEU A 374 2.76 21.00 34.80
CA LEU A 374 2.61 22.07 33.80
C LEU A 374 3.16 21.69 32.42
N ALA A 375 4.23 20.90 32.40
CA ALA A 375 4.82 20.39 31.17
C ALA A 375 4.02 19.22 30.56
N GLN A 376 3.03 18.66 31.28
CA GLN A 376 2.20 17.52 30.87
C GLN A 376 3.03 16.37 30.26
N GLY A 377 4.12 15.99 30.93
CA GLY A 377 5.00 14.91 30.46
C GLY A 377 6.00 15.30 29.36
N ASN A 378 6.09 16.58 28.98
CA ASN A 378 7.07 17.07 28.00
C ASN A 378 8.36 17.58 28.66
N ALA A 379 9.45 16.79 28.58
CA ALA A 379 10.72 17.16 29.21
C ALA A 379 11.32 18.47 28.66
N ARG A 380 11.17 18.77 27.36
CA ARG A 380 11.69 20.01 26.77
C ARG A 380 11.01 21.25 27.35
N LEU A 381 9.68 21.21 27.46
CA LEU A 381 8.91 22.29 28.08
C LEU A 381 9.22 22.39 29.58
N GLY A 382 9.34 21.26 30.28
CA GLY A 382 9.74 21.22 31.69
C GLY A 382 11.08 21.91 31.94
N PHE A 383 12.11 21.61 31.14
CA PHE A 383 13.41 22.28 31.26
C PHE A 383 13.36 23.77 30.93
N ALA A 384 12.56 24.16 29.93
CA ALA A 384 12.39 25.57 29.57
C ALA A 384 11.72 26.35 30.71
N LEU A 385 10.67 25.79 31.32
CA LEU A 385 9.99 26.38 32.48
C LEU A 385 10.91 26.43 33.71
N ALA A 386 11.68 25.37 33.97
CA ALA A 386 12.66 25.33 35.07
C ALA A 386 13.78 26.36 34.89
N HIS A 387 14.24 26.59 33.65
CA HIS A 387 15.23 27.63 33.37
C HIS A 387 14.66 29.04 33.55
N ALA A 388 13.37 29.22 33.30
CA ALA A 388 12.65 30.47 33.47
C ALA A 388 12.22 30.76 34.93
N ALA A 389 12.24 29.73 35.80
CA ALA A 389 11.88 29.84 37.20
C ALA A 389 12.91 30.65 38.02
N PRO A 390 12.48 31.42 39.05
CA PRO A 390 13.38 32.17 39.90
C PRO A 390 14.24 31.23 40.77
N GLN A 391 15.53 31.54 40.92
CA GLN A 391 16.48 30.73 41.71
C GLN A 391 16.26 30.83 43.23
N THR A 392 15.42 31.77 43.69
CA THR A 392 15.11 31.98 45.11
C THR A 392 13.59 32.16 45.29
N GLY A 393 12.99 31.42 46.23
CA GLY A 393 11.55 31.42 46.55
C GLY A 393 10.81 30.14 46.11
N THR A 394 9.71 29.81 46.79
CA THR A 394 8.86 28.63 46.50
C THR A 394 7.97 28.91 45.28
N LEU A 395 7.94 28.02 44.29
CA LEU A 395 7.13 28.21 43.06
C LEU A 395 5.63 28.08 43.33
N SER A 396 5.24 27.54 44.48
CA SER A 396 3.84 27.45 44.95
C SER A 396 3.11 28.80 44.99
N ALA A 397 3.84 29.93 45.06
CA ALA A 397 3.26 31.28 45.13
C ALA A 397 2.87 31.88 43.77
N PHE A 398 3.32 31.30 42.65
CA PHE A 398 3.04 31.84 41.31
C PHE A 398 1.83 31.16 40.67
N GLU A 399 1.05 31.89 39.87
CA GLU A 399 0.05 31.31 38.98
C GLU A 399 0.72 30.68 37.74
N ASP A 400 0.06 29.69 37.14
CA ASP A 400 0.56 28.94 35.99
C ASP A 400 0.77 29.83 34.75
N SER A 401 0.00 30.91 34.62
CA SER A 401 0.15 31.98 33.62
C SER A 401 1.48 32.71 33.78
N VAL A 402 1.86 33.05 35.02
CA VAL A 402 3.07 33.81 35.35
C VAL A 402 4.33 32.96 35.15
N LEU A 403 4.27 31.66 35.45
CA LEU A 403 5.36 30.73 35.19
C LEU A 403 5.62 30.56 33.68
N PHE A 404 4.56 30.57 32.87
CA PHE A 404 4.65 30.48 31.43
C PHE A 404 5.20 31.76 30.79
N ASP A 405 4.74 32.93 31.24
CA ASP A 405 5.22 34.24 30.75
C ASP A 405 6.74 34.43 30.93
N ARG A 406 7.34 33.75 31.91
CA ARG A 406 8.78 33.77 32.15
C ARG A 406 9.59 33.12 31.03
N LEU A 407 9.01 32.26 30.19
CA LEU A 407 9.66 31.72 28.99
C LEU A 407 10.16 32.83 28.05
N PHE A 408 9.60 34.05 28.15
CA PHE A 408 9.91 35.19 27.31
C PHE A 408 10.71 36.30 28.02
N TRP A 409 11.25 36.03 29.22
CA TRP A 409 12.06 37.01 29.94
C TRP A 409 13.49 37.12 29.39
N GLN A 410 14.07 38.32 29.49
CA GLN A 410 15.48 38.64 29.24
C GLN A 410 15.96 39.68 30.27
N ARG A 411 17.10 39.44 30.92
CA ARG A 411 17.76 40.37 31.86
C ARG A 411 16.78 41.01 32.87
N GLU A 412 15.99 40.16 33.55
CA GLU A 412 15.04 40.49 34.64
C GLU A 412 13.69 41.14 34.24
N GLY A 413 13.39 41.29 32.94
CA GLY A 413 12.07 41.76 32.46
C GLY A 413 11.49 40.91 31.32
N ARG A 414 10.17 40.97 31.13
CA ARG A 414 9.48 40.33 29.98
C ARG A 414 9.91 41.03 28.69
N ASN A 415 10.50 40.29 27.75
CA ASN A 415 10.75 40.81 26.41
C ASN A 415 9.44 40.71 25.61
N GLU A 416 8.70 41.81 25.55
CA GLU A 416 7.42 41.87 24.85
C GLU A 416 7.56 41.62 23.34
N GLU A 417 8.67 42.03 22.71
CA GLU A 417 8.92 41.77 21.28
C GLU A 417 9.06 40.26 21.02
N LEU A 418 9.79 39.55 21.87
CA LEU A 418 9.96 38.09 21.77
C LEU A 418 8.62 37.36 21.98
N ALA A 419 7.80 37.81 22.93
CA ALA A 419 6.49 37.23 23.17
C ALA A 419 5.54 37.45 21.97
N ARG A 420 5.46 38.69 21.45
CA ARG A 420 4.66 39.00 20.25
C ARG A 420 5.13 38.21 19.02
N ALA A 421 6.44 38.10 18.82
CA ALA A 421 7.00 37.27 17.75
C ALA A 421 6.60 35.79 17.92
N ALA A 422 6.68 35.25 19.13
CA ALA A 422 6.30 33.86 19.40
C ALA A 422 4.81 33.58 19.18
N GLU A 423 3.93 34.50 19.58
CA GLU A 423 2.48 34.44 19.31
C GLU A 423 2.20 34.37 17.81
N VAL A 424 2.77 35.29 17.03
CA VAL A 424 2.54 35.36 15.58
C VAL A 424 3.16 34.18 14.82
N LEU A 425 4.39 33.78 15.15
CA LEU A 425 5.04 32.62 14.52
C LEU A 425 4.30 31.31 14.83
N SER A 426 3.55 31.25 15.93
CA SER A 426 2.73 30.11 16.29
C SER A 426 1.38 30.06 15.58
N LEU A 427 0.91 31.17 14.98
CA LEU A 427 -0.35 31.20 14.20
C LEU A 427 -0.31 30.23 13.01
N VAL A 428 0.87 29.96 12.46
CA VAL A 428 1.05 29.02 11.34
C VAL A 428 1.62 27.69 11.83
N TYR A 429 1.40 26.63 11.05
CA TYR A 429 1.96 25.32 11.37
C TYR A 429 3.48 25.30 11.15
N SER A 430 3.96 25.92 10.06
CA SER A 430 5.39 26.14 9.79
C SER A 430 5.64 27.41 8.97
N PHE A 431 6.85 27.96 9.08
CA PHE A 431 7.30 29.17 8.38
C PHE A 431 8.72 29.04 7.85
N GLU A 432 9.02 29.76 6.77
CA GLU A 432 10.37 29.86 6.19
C GLU A 432 11.20 30.95 6.88
N VAL A 433 12.52 30.76 7.00
CA VAL A 433 13.44 31.77 7.55
C VAL A 433 14.33 32.45 6.49
N ASP A 434 14.63 31.76 5.39
CA ASP A 434 15.64 32.21 4.41
C ASP A 434 15.11 33.28 3.43
N GLY A 435 13.78 33.35 3.23
CA GLY A 435 13.11 34.36 2.41
C GLY A 435 13.15 34.09 0.90
N GLU A 436 13.17 32.81 0.51
CA GLU A 436 13.11 32.39 -0.90
C GLU A 436 11.66 32.31 -1.42
N GLU A 437 10.68 32.16 -0.53
CA GLU A 437 9.26 32.15 -0.87
C GLU A 437 8.74 33.55 -1.18
N ALA A 438 7.89 33.65 -2.20
CA ALA A 438 7.22 34.88 -2.58
C ALA A 438 5.74 34.81 -2.13
N PRO A 439 5.30 35.65 -1.17
CA PRO A 439 6.05 36.70 -0.47
C PRO A 439 6.81 36.20 0.76
N ASP A 440 7.88 36.92 1.12
CA ASP A 440 8.71 36.61 2.30
C ASP A 440 7.87 36.54 3.58
N GLU A 441 7.83 35.35 4.16
CA GLU A 441 6.91 35.00 5.24
C GLU A 441 7.25 35.68 6.55
N LEU A 442 8.54 35.85 6.87
CA LEU A 442 8.94 36.54 8.09
C LEU A 442 8.60 38.03 8.03
N THR A 443 8.69 38.63 6.85
CA THR A 443 8.25 40.02 6.65
C THR A 443 6.74 40.14 6.80
N PHE A 444 5.99 39.21 6.20
CA PHE A 444 4.53 39.20 6.30
C PHE A 444 4.04 38.94 7.74
N LEU A 445 4.57 37.91 8.41
CA LEU A 445 4.27 37.62 9.82
C LEU A 445 4.72 38.78 10.72
N GLY A 446 5.90 39.36 10.48
CA GLY A 446 6.40 40.52 11.21
C GLY A 446 5.43 41.72 11.19
N SER A 447 4.65 41.90 10.13
CA SER A 447 3.64 42.97 10.06
C SER A 447 2.56 42.87 11.14
N PHE A 448 2.20 41.66 11.58
CA PHE A 448 1.23 41.45 12.66
C PHE A 448 1.84 41.64 14.05
N ALA A 449 3.14 41.43 14.19
CA ALA A 449 3.88 41.66 15.44
C ALA A 449 4.41 43.10 15.57
N GLU A 450 4.25 43.92 14.52
CA GLU A 450 4.87 45.24 14.36
C GLU A 450 6.41 45.18 14.43
N LEU A 451 6.99 44.09 13.90
CA LEU A 451 8.43 43.82 13.92
C LEU A 451 9.01 43.78 12.51
N SER A 452 10.25 44.25 12.38
CA SER A 452 11.00 44.12 11.13
C SER A 452 11.39 42.66 10.86
N ARG A 453 11.60 42.29 9.59
CA ARG A 453 12.12 40.97 9.19
C ARG A 453 13.35 40.54 10.00
N GLY A 454 14.30 41.46 10.21
CA GLY A 454 15.52 41.19 10.98
C GLY A 454 15.26 40.96 12.48
N ALA A 455 14.24 41.60 13.06
CA ALA A 455 13.81 41.30 14.43
C ALA A 455 13.14 39.92 14.50
N MET A 456 12.23 39.60 13.57
CA MET A 456 11.57 38.29 13.48
C MET A 456 12.59 37.14 13.35
N HIS A 457 13.61 37.29 12.49
CA HIS A 457 14.68 36.31 12.36
C HIS A 457 15.45 36.12 13.69
N ARG A 458 15.83 37.21 14.38
CA ARG A 458 16.51 37.13 15.68
C ARG A 458 15.65 36.44 16.75
N HIS A 459 14.35 36.70 16.78
CA HIS A 459 13.43 36.08 17.72
C HIS A 459 13.16 34.60 17.37
N ALA A 460 13.03 34.25 16.09
CA ALA A 460 12.93 32.86 15.66
C ALA A 460 14.19 32.05 16.04
N ALA A 461 15.39 32.64 15.87
CA ALA A 461 16.64 32.07 16.35
C ALA A 461 16.66 31.92 17.88
N THR A 462 16.18 32.92 18.62
CA THR A 462 16.08 32.86 20.08
C THR A 462 15.12 31.74 20.55
N LEU A 463 14.00 31.53 19.87
CA LEU A 463 13.06 30.43 20.18
C LEU A 463 13.69 29.07 19.89
N PHE A 464 14.46 28.96 18.81
CA PHE A 464 15.22 27.76 18.47
C PHE A 464 16.30 27.45 19.52
N ASP A 465 17.10 28.44 19.91
CA ASP A 465 18.16 28.30 20.92
C ASP A 465 17.60 27.90 22.30
N ARG A 466 16.37 28.32 22.61
CA ARG A 466 15.64 27.95 23.84
C ARG A 466 14.94 26.59 23.75
N GLY A 467 15.01 25.89 22.62
CA GLY A 467 14.35 24.60 22.40
C GLY A 467 12.83 24.68 22.26
N LEU A 468 12.28 25.86 21.97
CA LEU A 468 10.84 26.14 21.77
C LEU A 468 10.43 26.14 20.28
N ALA A 469 11.39 25.95 19.38
CA ALA A 469 11.16 25.78 17.95
C ALA A 469 12.06 24.66 17.39
N GLN A 470 11.60 23.98 16.34
CA GLN A 470 12.35 22.94 15.64
C GLN A 470 12.72 23.39 14.22
N ALA A 471 13.83 22.86 13.74
CA ALA A 471 14.36 23.06 12.40
C ALA A 471 14.18 21.82 11.52
N ARG A 472 13.73 22.02 10.28
CA ARG A 472 13.82 21.03 9.18
C ARG A 472 14.26 21.77 7.91
N GLY A 473 15.56 21.70 7.60
CA GLY A 473 16.15 22.54 6.54
C GLY A 473 15.90 24.03 6.79
N ARG A 474 15.35 24.72 5.78
CA ARG A 474 14.96 26.15 5.83
C ARG A 474 13.68 26.43 6.64
N TRP A 475 12.93 25.39 6.97
CA TRP A 475 11.65 25.50 7.67
C TRP A 475 11.86 25.52 9.18
N ARG A 476 11.03 26.30 9.86
CA ARG A 476 10.91 26.33 11.32
C ARG A 476 9.45 26.15 11.73
N ALA A 477 9.26 25.51 12.88
CA ALA A 477 7.95 25.37 13.52
C ALA A 477 8.10 25.53 15.03
N VAL A 478 7.19 26.26 15.67
CA VAL A 478 7.14 26.36 17.14
C VAL A 478 6.65 25.04 17.71
N LEU A 479 7.41 24.45 18.64
CA LEU A 479 7.11 23.17 19.27
C LEU A 479 7.54 23.20 20.75
N PRO A 480 6.82 22.52 21.66
CA PRO A 480 5.79 21.49 21.42
C PRO A 480 4.43 22.02 20.92
N HIS A 481 3.56 21.14 20.36
CA HIS A 481 2.23 21.54 19.88
C HIS A 481 1.37 22.21 20.94
N ALA A 482 1.42 21.76 22.21
CA ALA A 482 0.70 22.39 23.30
C ALA A 482 1.12 23.86 23.51
N LEU A 483 2.42 24.14 23.44
CA LEU A 483 2.97 25.50 23.51
C LEU A 483 2.51 26.33 22.31
N ALA A 484 2.67 25.80 21.09
CA ALA A 484 2.31 26.50 19.87
C ALA A 484 0.80 26.78 19.79
N ASN A 485 -0.06 25.86 20.22
CA ASN A 485 -1.50 26.06 20.25
C ASN A 485 -1.90 27.13 21.26
N ARG A 486 -1.28 27.14 22.45
CA ARG A 486 -1.51 28.19 23.46
C ARG A 486 -1.05 29.56 22.98
N LEU A 487 0.13 29.66 22.39
CA LEU A 487 0.66 30.92 21.82
C LEU A 487 -0.18 31.41 20.64
N ALA A 488 -0.63 30.50 19.77
CA ALA A 488 -1.54 30.85 18.69
C ALA A 488 -2.87 31.39 19.24
N GLN A 489 -3.43 30.76 20.29
CA GLN A 489 -4.65 31.26 20.94
C GLN A 489 -4.46 32.65 21.56
N GLN A 490 -3.29 32.93 22.15
CA GLN A 490 -2.94 34.27 22.63
C GLN A 490 -2.83 35.28 21.47
N GLY A 491 -2.15 34.90 20.39
CA GLY A 491 -2.04 35.71 19.16
C GLY A 491 -3.39 36.04 18.52
N LEU A 492 -4.31 35.07 18.50
CA LEU A 492 -5.68 35.29 18.00
C LEU A 492 -6.49 36.27 18.87
N ARG A 493 -6.20 36.37 20.17
CA ARG A 493 -6.83 37.32 21.10
C ARG A 493 -6.18 38.70 21.07
N SER A 494 -4.87 38.77 20.84
CA SER A 494 -4.09 40.02 20.84
C SER A 494 -4.23 40.79 19.53
N ILE A 495 -4.37 40.09 18.40
CA ILE A 495 -4.48 40.68 17.07
C ILE A 495 -5.95 40.71 16.64
N PRO A 496 -6.47 41.82 16.08
CA PRO A 496 -7.81 41.85 15.53
C PRO A 496 -8.03 40.75 14.49
N TRP A 497 -8.98 39.84 14.74
CA TRP A 497 -9.25 38.68 13.89
C TRP A 497 -9.45 39.03 12.41
N ARG A 498 -10.01 40.22 12.12
CA ARG A 498 -10.24 40.70 10.75
C ARG A 498 -8.94 40.94 9.99
N ASN A 499 -7.92 41.49 10.66
CA ASN A 499 -6.61 41.71 10.05
C ASN A 499 -5.95 40.38 9.69
N ILE A 500 -6.10 39.35 10.54
CA ILE A 500 -5.62 37.99 10.26
C ILE A 500 -6.38 37.41 9.07
N ALA A 501 -7.71 37.48 9.07
CA ALA A 501 -8.54 36.90 8.03
C ALA A 501 -8.26 37.53 6.65
N GLU A 502 -8.21 38.86 6.56
CA GLU A 502 -7.94 39.59 5.31
C GLU A 502 -6.47 39.43 4.87
N GLY A 503 -5.52 39.52 5.81
CA GLY A 503 -4.09 39.43 5.49
C GLY A 503 -3.66 38.07 4.93
N PHE A 504 -4.27 36.98 5.41
CA PHE A 504 -3.97 35.62 4.92
C PHE A 504 -4.85 35.20 3.73
N ALA A 505 -5.88 35.96 3.37
CA ALA A 505 -6.83 35.58 2.31
C ALA A 505 -6.15 35.33 0.97
N ASP A 506 -5.18 36.14 0.55
CA ASP A 506 -4.51 36.00 -0.77
C ASP A 506 -3.22 35.18 -0.71
N LYS A 507 -2.82 34.68 0.47
CA LYS A 507 -1.55 33.97 0.69
C LYS A 507 -1.77 32.47 0.76
N GLY A 508 -2.00 31.82 -0.38
CA GLY A 508 -2.42 30.41 -0.47
C GLY A 508 -1.68 29.43 0.46
N ARG A 509 -0.34 29.47 0.51
CA ARG A 509 0.45 28.56 1.36
C ARG A 509 0.29 28.86 2.86
N LEU A 510 0.51 30.10 3.28
CA LEU A 510 0.34 30.54 4.67
C LEU A 510 -1.10 30.36 5.15
N ARG A 511 -2.09 30.53 4.28
CA ARG A 511 -3.51 30.26 4.56
C ARG A 511 -3.73 28.79 4.89
N ARG A 512 -3.13 27.86 4.15
CA ARG A 512 -3.18 26.41 4.48
C ARG A 512 -2.48 26.10 5.80
N SER A 513 -1.32 26.70 6.04
CA SER A 513 -0.58 26.51 7.29
C SER A 513 -1.33 27.07 8.51
N LEU A 514 -1.98 28.23 8.36
CA LEU A 514 -2.88 28.83 9.35
C LEU A 514 -4.13 27.97 9.54
N ALA A 515 -4.78 27.52 8.47
CA ALA A 515 -5.95 26.64 8.52
C ALA A 515 -5.67 25.34 9.29
N ARG A 516 -4.49 24.73 9.07
CA ARG A 516 -4.03 23.57 9.82
C ARG A 516 -3.72 23.89 11.29
N ARG A 517 -3.33 25.12 11.64
CA ARG A 517 -3.23 25.54 13.06
C ARG A 517 -4.61 25.74 13.68
N LEU A 518 -5.51 26.43 12.96
CA LEU A 518 -6.88 26.71 13.41
C LEU A 518 -7.67 25.41 13.65
N SER A 519 -7.41 24.35 12.87
CA SER A 519 -8.07 23.05 13.06
C SER A 519 -7.86 22.45 14.46
N TYR A 520 -6.73 22.74 15.12
CA TYR A 520 -6.45 22.33 16.50
C TYR A 520 -7.09 23.26 17.56
N LEU A 521 -7.54 24.45 17.18
CA LEU A 521 -8.04 25.50 18.08
C LEU A 521 -9.58 25.60 18.06
N HIS A 522 -10.25 24.45 18.20
CA HIS A 522 -11.71 24.35 18.11
C HIS A 522 -12.48 25.13 19.18
N ASP A 523 -11.85 25.39 20.33
CA ASP A 523 -12.41 26.15 21.45
C ASP A 523 -12.22 27.68 21.32
N SER A 524 -11.59 28.17 20.26
CA SER A 524 -11.34 29.61 20.06
C SER A 524 -12.44 30.28 19.24
N ASP A 525 -13.15 31.24 19.84
CA ASP A 525 -14.18 32.03 19.16
C ASP A 525 -13.58 32.89 18.02
N GLU A 526 -12.35 33.39 18.20
CA GLU A 526 -11.64 34.14 17.17
C GLU A 526 -11.29 33.27 15.96
N ALA A 527 -10.89 32.01 16.19
CA ALA A 527 -10.65 31.05 15.11
C ALA A 527 -11.92 30.80 14.29
N ARG A 528 -13.06 30.62 14.97
CA ARG A 528 -14.38 30.49 14.33
C ARG A 528 -14.72 31.74 13.52
N ARG A 529 -14.51 32.95 14.04
CA ARG A 529 -14.78 34.20 13.30
C ARG A 529 -13.95 34.34 12.02
N ILE A 530 -12.66 33.98 12.05
CA ILE A 530 -11.79 33.99 10.86
C ILE A 530 -12.33 33.05 9.78
N VAL A 531 -12.64 31.81 10.16
CA VAL A 531 -13.15 30.80 9.22
C VAL A 531 -14.52 31.21 8.67
N ASN A 532 -15.41 31.77 9.52
CA ASN A 532 -16.71 32.26 9.08
C ASN A 532 -16.55 33.33 7.99
N HIS A 533 -15.66 34.29 8.20
CA HIS A 533 -15.40 35.34 7.21
C HIS A 533 -14.86 34.78 5.89
N TRP A 534 -14.01 33.75 5.93
CA TRP A 534 -13.54 33.08 4.72
C TRP A 534 -14.64 32.30 3.98
N MET A 535 -15.66 31.83 4.70
CA MET A 535 -16.82 31.11 4.16
C MET A 535 -17.96 32.03 3.70
N GLN A 536 -17.90 33.35 3.96
CA GLN A 536 -18.88 34.31 3.46
C GLN A 536 -18.74 34.53 1.95
N ALA A 537 -19.82 34.97 1.30
CA ALA A 537 -19.84 35.23 -0.14
C ALA A 537 -18.74 36.23 -0.56
N GLY A 538 -17.89 35.82 -1.52
CA GLY A 538 -16.72 36.60 -1.95
C GLY A 538 -15.44 36.33 -1.16
N GLY A 539 -15.49 35.48 -0.12
CA GLY A 539 -14.32 34.99 0.60
C GLY A 539 -13.60 33.84 -0.13
N PRO A 540 -12.37 33.49 0.29
CA PRO A 540 -11.54 32.47 -0.38
C PRO A 540 -12.10 31.04 -0.36
N LEU A 541 -13.11 30.75 0.48
CA LEU A 541 -13.74 29.42 0.60
C LEU A 541 -15.15 29.36 0.00
N ASN A 542 -15.73 30.50 -0.40
CA ASN A 542 -17.06 30.60 -0.99
C ASN A 542 -17.04 31.50 -2.24
N GLY A 543 -16.04 31.26 -3.09
CA GLY A 543 -15.86 31.87 -4.40
C GLY A 543 -16.03 30.86 -5.54
N PRO A 544 -15.86 31.26 -6.81
CA PRO A 544 -16.05 30.38 -7.98
C PRO A 544 -15.04 29.22 -8.05
N ALA A 545 -13.88 29.37 -7.40
CA ALA A 545 -12.85 28.33 -7.24
C ALA A 545 -12.38 28.31 -5.78
N PRO A 546 -13.12 27.65 -4.87
CA PRO A 546 -12.79 27.58 -3.44
C PRO A 546 -11.48 26.82 -3.20
N ASP A 547 -10.69 27.23 -2.20
CA ASP A 547 -9.53 26.42 -1.77
C ASP A 547 -10.01 25.21 -0.95
N MET A 548 -10.25 24.10 -1.66
CA MET A 548 -10.79 22.87 -1.10
C MET A 548 -9.93 22.28 0.02
N GLN A 549 -8.60 22.44 -0.03
CA GLN A 549 -7.71 21.94 1.03
C GLN A 549 -7.92 22.70 2.33
N VAL A 550 -8.08 24.02 2.25
CA VAL A 550 -8.37 24.86 3.42
C VAL A 550 -9.76 24.53 3.95
N LEU A 551 -10.77 24.46 3.08
CA LEU A 551 -12.14 24.15 3.47
C LEU A 551 -12.23 22.78 4.17
N GLU A 552 -11.57 21.76 3.63
CA GLU A 552 -11.51 20.44 4.24
C GLU A 552 -10.87 20.47 5.64
N ALA A 553 -9.77 21.23 5.80
CA ALA A 553 -9.05 21.35 7.07
C ALA A 553 -9.85 22.06 8.18
N VAL A 554 -10.78 22.95 7.83
CA VAL A 554 -11.50 23.81 8.79
C VAL A 554 -13.01 23.55 8.88
N CYS A 555 -13.57 22.68 8.02
CA CYS A 555 -15.01 22.44 7.95
C CYS A 555 -15.66 22.00 9.29
N HIS A 556 -14.89 21.38 10.20
CA HIS A 556 -15.39 20.98 11.52
C HIS A 556 -15.51 22.13 12.52
N LEU A 557 -14.86 23.28 12.28
CA LEU A 557 -14.93 24.46 13.15
C LEU A 557 -16.28 25.17 13.07
N LEU A 558 -16.86 25.20 11.87
CA LEU A 558 -18.14 25.83 11.54
C LEU A 558 -18.96 24.89 10.65
N PRO A 559 -19.47 23.80 11.24
CA PRO A 559 -20.06 22.74 10.46
C PRO A 559 -21.40 23.14 9.81
N ASP A 560 -22.15 24.09 10.38
CA ASP A 560 -23.37 24.65 9.79
C ASP A 560 -23.07 25.48 8.53
N GLU A 561 -22.17 26.46 8.63
CA GLU A 561 -21.78 27.31 7.50
C GLU A 561 -21.05 26.52 6.43
N ALA A 562 -20.16 25.59 6.82
CA ALA A 562 -19.49 24.70 5.88
C ALA A 562 -20.48 23.82 5.11
N LEU A 563 -21.53 23.32 5.77
CA LEU A 563 -22.56 22.52 5.10
C LEU A 563 -23.34 23.35 4.09
N GLN A 564 -23.63 24.62 4.37
CA GLN A 564 -24.26 25.53 3.40
C GLN A 564 -23.38 25.76 2.17
N VAL A 565 -22.08 25.98 2.38
CA VAL A 565 -21.10 26.13 1.29
C VAL A 565 -21.03 24.86 0.44
N VAL A 566 -21.01 23.69 1.08
CA VAL A 566 -21.02 22.38 0.42
C VAL A 566 -22.33 22.13 -0.33
N ASP A 567 -23.49 22.46 0.24
CA ASP A 567 -24.79 22.30 -0.42
C ASP A 567 -24.91 23.15 -1.69
N ASN A 568 -24.37 24.37 -1.67
CA ASN A 568 -24.28 25.22 -2.86
C ASN A 568 -23.38 24.60 -3.93
N MET A 569 -22.27 23.96 -3.55
CA MET A 569 -21.40 23.24 -4.49
C MET A 569 -22.08 22.00 -5.07
N ILE A 570 -22.79 21.22 -4.26
CA ILE A 570 -23.57 20.05 -4.74
C ILE A 570 -24.62 20.51 -5.77
N ALA A 571 -25.31 21.63 -5.50
CA ALA A 571 -26.27 22.20 -6.44
C ALA A 571 -25.63 22.65 -7.77
N ALA A 572 -24.40 23.17 -7.74
CA ALA A 572 -23.64 23.52 -8.94
C ALA A 572 -23.19 22.28 -9.74
N VAL A 573 -22.75 21.21 -9.04
CA VAL A 573 -22.34 19.93 -9.66
C VAL A 573 -23.53 19.21 -10.29
N ALA A 574 -24.75 19.37 -9.77
CA ALA A 574 -25.94 18.78 -10.39
C ALA A 574 -26.26 19.33 -11.80
N GLY A 575 -25.59 20.39 -12.25
CA GLY A 575 -25.78 21.02 -13.57
C GLY A 575 -24.73 20.68 -14.64
N GLU A 576 -23.57 20.11 -14.27
CA GLU A 576 -22.45 19.80 -15.18
C GLU A 576 -21.81 18.44 -14.83
N SER A 577 -21.14 17.76 -15.78
CA SER A 577 -20.41 16.52 -15.49
C SER A 577 -19.26 16.79 -14.50
N GLY A 578 -19.48 16.51 -13.21
CA GLY A 578 -18.57 16.87 -12.13
C GLY A 578 -17.20 16.16 -12.22
N ASP A 579 -16.14 16.93 -11.92
CA ASP A 579 -14.78 16.42 -11.72
C ASP A 579 -14.74 15.43 -10.54
N PHE A 580 -14.15 14.25 -10.77
CA PHE A 580 -14.02 13.17 -9.78
C PHE A 580 -13.37 13.65 -8.46
N HIS A 581 -12.35 14.50 -8.54
CA HIS A 581 -11.64 14.99 -7.36
C HIS A 581 -12.50 15.92 -6.49
N LEU A 582 -13.44 16.65 -7.09
CA LEU A 582 -14.38 17.51 -6.38
C LEU A 582 -15.38 16.67 -5.59
N VAL A 583 -15.94 15.62 -6.20
CA VAL A 583 -16.92 14.71 -5.55
C VAL A 583 -16.30 13.98 -4.37
N GLU A 584 -15.05 13.53 -4.48
CA GLU A 584 -14.32 12.88 -3.38
C GLU A 584 -14.09 13.85 -2.20
N SER A 585 -13.66 15.08 -2.50
CA SER A 585 -13.43 16.11 -1.50
C SER A 585 -14.72 16.50 -0.77
N LEU A 586 -15.82 16.69 -1.51
CA LEU A 586 -17.15 16.95 -0.94
C LEU A 586 -17.62 15.81 -0.03
N THR A 587 -17.46 14.57 -0.47
CA THR A 587 -17.81 13.37 0.32
C THR A 587 -17.06 13.34 1.64
N ARG A 588 -15.75 13.65 1.63
CA ARG A 588 -14.92 13.68 2.84
C ARG A 588 -15.34 14.80 3.80
N MET A 589 -15.64 16.00 3.28
CA MET A 589 -16.10 17.13 4.09
C MET A 589 -17.47 16.87 4.74
N ILE A 590 -18.46 16.37 3.98
CA ILE A 590 -19.79 16.03 4.50
C ILE A 590 -19.66 14.99 5.63
N SER A 591 -18.77 14.02 5.46
CA SER A 591 -18.52 12.99 6.47
C SER A 591 -17.85 13.55 7.73
N ARG A 592 -16.95 14.54 7.62
CA ARG A 592 -16.38 15.25 8.79
C ARG A 592 -17.43 16.07 9.54
N ILE A 593 -18.39 16.67 8.81
CA ILE A 593 -19.52 17.42 9.37
C ILE A 593 -20.51 16.46 10.07
N ALA A 594 -20.74 15.28 9.49
CA ALA A 594 -21.59 14.23 10.06
C ALA A 594 -21.09 13.70 11.41
N HIS A 595 -19.87 14.06 11.83
CA HIS A 595 -19.34 13.71 13.15
C HIS A 595 -20.24 14.19 14.31
N SER A 596 -20.81 15.39 14.20
CA SER A 596 -21.69 15.98 15.21
C SER A 596 -23.08 15.33 15.19
N GLU A 597 -23.61 14.92 16.35
CA GLU A 597 -24.96 14.36 16.47
C GLU A 597 -26.05 15.33 16.00
N ALA A 598 -25.88 16.64 16.23
CA ALA A 598 -26.86 17.66 15.85
C ALA A 598 -26.97 17.83 14.32
N LEU A 599 -25.85 17.72 13.62
CA LEU A 599 -25.77 17.97 12.17
C LEU A 599 -25.82 16.70 11.34
N PHE A 600 -25.69 15.53 11.98
CA PHE A 600 -25.78 14.24 11.32
C PHE A 600 -26.99 14.11 10.37
N PRO A 601 -28.24 14.48 10.75
CA PRO A 601 -29.38 14.37 9.84
C PRO A 601 -29.25 15.24 8.58
N HIS A 602 -28.71 16.45 8.71
CA HIS A 602 -28.53 17.38 7.59
C HIS A 602 -27.37 16.93 6.69
N ALA A 603 -26.24 16.54 7.26
CA ALA A 603 -25.10 16.01 6.52
C ALA A 603 -25.47 14.74 5.73
N CYS A 604 -26.24 13.82 6.33
CA CYS A 604 -26.74 12.65 5.60
C CYS A 604 -27.68 13.04 4.46
N ALA A 605 -28.54 14.05 4.62
CA ALA A 605 -29.40 14.53 3.55
C ALA A 605 -28.58 15.09 2.38
N SER A 606 -27.53 15.87 2.65
CA SER A 606 -26.60 16.38 1.63
C SER A 606 -25.83 15.25 0.94
N LEU A 607 -25.40 14.22 1.68
CA LEU A 607 -24.73 13.06 1.12
C LEU A 607 -25.65 12.23 0.22
N VAL A 608 -26.92 12.07 0.60
CA VAL A 608 -27.94 11.40 -0.23
C VAL A 608 -28.21 12.21 -1.50
N LYS A 609 -28.33 13.54 -1.42
CA LYS A 609 -28.47 14.41 -2.61
C LYS A 609 -27.28 14.27 -3.55
N LEU A 610 -26.06 14.27 -3.01
CA LEU A 610 -24.85 14.06 -3.79
C LEU A 610 -24.87 12.68 -4.46
N ALA A 611 -25.20 11.60 -3.73
CA ALA A 611 -25.29 10.26 -4.31
C ALA A 611 -26.32 10.14 -5.44
N ILE A 612 -27.39 10.95 -5.40
CA ILE A 612 -28.44 10.97 -6.43
C ILE A 612 -28.01 11.75 -7.69
N SER A 613 -27.12 12.75 -7.54
CA SER A 613 -26.74 13.68 -8.60
C SER A 613 -25.55 13.24 -9.47
N VAL A 614 -24.81 12.19 -9.10
CA VAL A 614 -23.62 11.71 -9.83
C VAL A 614 -23.86 10.43 -10.65
N ASP A 615 -23.04 10.23 -11.69
CA ASP A 615 -23.08 9.06 -12.59
C ASP A 615 -22.67 7.74 -11.88
N GLU A 616 -23.12 6.60 -12.42
CA GLU A 616 -23.02 5.26 -11.79
C GLU A 616 -21.61 4.87 -11.30
N GLN A 617 -20.53 5.28 -11.97
CA GLN A 617 -19.16 4.98 -11.50
C GLN A 617 -18.77 5.81 -10.26
N GLN A 618 -19.18 7.08 -10.20
CA GLN A 618 -18.86 7.99 -9.10
C GLN A 618 -19.75 7.75 -7.87
N THR A 619 -20.95 7.18 -8.04
CA THR A 619 -21.82 6.78 -6.92
C THR A 619 -21.16 5.77 -5.98
N SER A 620 -20.29 4.89 -6.48
CA SER A 620 -19.68 3.83 -5.68
C SER A 620 -18.91 4.32 -4.44
N ASN A 621 -18.19 5.45 -4.56
CA ASN A 621 -17.43 6.04 -3.45
C ASN A 621 -18.34 6.74 -2.45
N THR A 622 -19.31 7.53 -2.93
CA THR A 622 -20.30 8.24 -2.09
C THR A 622 -21.22 7.25 -1.35
N ASP A 623 -21.57 6.14 -1.99
CA ASP A 623 -22.38 5.08 -1.42
C ASP A 623 -21.63 4.28 -0.35
N SER A 624 -20.33 4.04 -0.56
CA SER A 624 -19.44 3.46 0.45
C SER A 624 -19.32 4.38 1.66
N ALA A 625 -19.20 5.69 1.42
CA ALA A 625 -19.16 6.70 2.45
C ALA A 625 -20.46 6.72 3.28
N LEU A 626 -21.61 6.75 2.62
CA LEU A 626 -22.92 6.70 3.25
C LEU A 626 -23.11 5.42 4.07
N SER A 627 -22.67 4.27 3.54
CA SER A 627 -22.75 3.00 4.26
C SER A 627 -21.89 3.01 5.53
N SER A 628 -20.70 3.61 5.48
CA SER A 628 -19.77 3.66 6.61
C SER A 628 -20.35 4.42 7.81
N LEU A 629 -21.08 5.52 7.60
CA LEU A 629 -21.72 6.31 8.66
C LEU A 629 -22.77 5.52 9.48
N PHE A 630 -23.34 4.47 8.89
CA PHE A 630 -24.37 3.63 9.52
C PHE A 630 -23.83 2.32 10.10
N GLY A 631 -22.50 2.10 10.07
CA GLY A 631 -21.87 0.99 10.78
C GLY A 631 -21.88 1.17 12.30
N LEU A 632 -21.86 0.06 13.05
CA LEU A 632 -21.80 0.08 14.52
C LEU A 632 -20.47 0.65 15.04
N TYR A 633 -19.36 0.30 14.40
CA TYR A 633 -18.01 0.78 14.73
C TYR A 633 -17.36 1.44 13.51
N LEU A 634 -16.36 2.30 13.75
CA LEU A 634 -15.64 3.07 12.71
C LEU A 634 -16.55 3.93 11.83
N SER A 635 -17.67 4.38 12.40
CA SER A 635 -18.65 5.22 11.70
C SER A 635 -18.23 6.69 11.60
N GLY A 636 -17.28 7.14 12.43
CA GLY A 636 -16.81 8.53 12.44
C GLY A 636 -17.82 9.56 12.93
N THR A 637 -18.94 9.12 13.52
CA THR A 637 -20.01 9.98 14.03
C THR A 637 -20.40 9.68 15.47
N LEU A 638 -20.62 10.74 16.25
CA LEU A 638 -21.14 10.69 17.62
C LEU A 638 -22.66 10.45 17.67
N SER A 639 -23.33 10.47 16.52
CA SER A 639 -24.78 10.25 16.44
C SER A 639 -25.17 8.90 17.04
N ARG A 640 -26.09 8.92 18.01
CA ARG A 640 -26.61 7.70 18.66
C ARG A 640 -27.62 6.96 17.78
N THR A 641 -28.00 5.76 18.21
CA THR A 641 -28.96 4.88 17.52
C THR A 641 -30.22 5.61 17.07
N ALA A 642 -30.85 6.41 17.95
CA ALA A 642 -32.12 7.09 17.67
C ALA A 642 -32.06 8.01 16.44
N ALA A 643 -31.03 8.85 16.35
CA ALA A 643 -30.86 9.79 15.24
C ALA A 643 -30.59 9.04 13.92
N ARG A 644 -29.76 7.99 13.96
CA ARG A 644 -29.46 7.18 12.75
C ARG A 644 -30.70 6.41 12.26
N THR A 645 -31.43 5.77 13.15
CA THR A 645 -32.67 5.06 12.79
C THR A 645 -33.70 6.02 12.19
N ASN A 646 -33.82 7.24 12.71
CA ASN A 646 -34.75 8.25 12.18
C ASN A 646 -34.38 8.71 10.76
N VAL A 647 -33.09 8.89 10.46
CA VAL A 647 -32.63 9.24 9.11
C VAL A 647 -32.95 8.11 8.13
N ALA A 648 -32.59 6.86 8.46
CA ALA A 648 -32.88 5.72 7.59
C ALA A 648 -34.39 5.52 7.40
N ARG A 649 -35.19 5.66 8.46
CA ARG A 649 -36.66 5.60 8.41
C ARG A 649 -37.23 6.63 7.42
N ARG A 650 -36.75 7.88 7.45
CA ARG A 650 -37.18 8.93 6.49
C ARG A 650 -36.89 8.54 5.04
N CYS A 651 -35.67 8.06 4.75
CA CYS A 651 -35.30 7.63 3.41
C CYS A 651 -36.13 6.41 2.94
N LEU A 652 -36.42 5.46 3.83
CA LEU A 652 -37.20 4.26 3.53
C LEU A 652 -38.68 4.57 3.24
N HIS A 653 -39.26 5.59 3.88
CA HIS A 653 -40.64 6.06 3.63
C HIS A 653 -40.75 7.14 2.54
N SER A 654 -39.65 7.54 1.90
CA SER A 654 -39.67 8.54 0.82
C SER A 654 -40.42 8.02 -0.41
N ASN A 655 -41.01 8.93 -1.20
CA ASN A 655 -41.65 8.58 -2.46
C ASN A 655 -40.64 8.36 -3.61
N ASP A 656 -39.40 8.85 -3.47
CA ASP A 656 -38.36 8.70 -4.49
C ASP A 656 -37.71 7.29 -4.45
N PRO A 657 -37.75 6.50 -5.55
CA PRO A 657 -37.03 5.23 -5.63
C PRO A 657 -35.53 5.31 -5.31
N LYS A 658 -34.83 6.40 -5.69
CA LYS A 658 -33.38 6.55 -5.45
C LYS A 658 -33.08 6.80 -3.96
N GLU A 659 -33.86 7.64 -3.29
CA GLU A 659 -33.74 7.83 -1.84
C GLU A 659 -34.06 6.55 -1.05
N ARG A 660 -35.07 5.78 -1.50
CA ARG A 660 -35.39 4.48 -0.89
C ARG A 660 -34.24 3.49 -1.03
N ALA A 661 -33.54 3.49 -2.18
CA ALA A 661 -32.34 2.67 -2.36
C ALA A 661 -31.21 3.06 -1.39
N CYS A 662 -31.00 4.36 -1.14
CA CYS A 662 -30.10 4.84 -0.08
C CYS A 662 -30.53 4.35 1.31
N GLY A 663 -31.82 4.42 1.65
CA GLY A 663 -32.35 3.91 2.92
C GLY A 663 -32.12 2.41 3.12
N ILE A 664 -32.28 1.59 2.08
CA ILE A 664 -31.99 0.15 2.12
C ILE A 664 -30.50 -0.10 2.38
N ARG A 665 -29.61 0.70 1.79
CA ARG A 665 -28.16 0.60 2.02
C ARG A 665 -27.78 0.94 3.46
N MET A 666 -28.36 2.00 4.03
CA MET A 666 -28.20 2.35 5.44
C MET A 666 -28.64 1.18 6.35
N LEU A 667 -29.82 0.59 6.07
CA LEU A 667 -30.36 -0.55 6.82
C LEU A 667 -29.42 -1.77 6.78
N ARG A 668 -28.92 -2.14 5.58
CA ARG A 668 -27.97 -3.24 5.44
C ARG A 668 -26.68 -2.99 6.19
N SER A 669 -26.14 -1.77 6.13
CA SER A 669 -24.90 -1.45 6.84
C SER A 669 -25.09 -1.51 8.37
N ALA A 670 -26.23 -1.05 8.88
CA ALA A 670 -26.52 -1.04 10.31
C ALA A 670 -26.74 -2.43 10.92
N LEU A 671 -27.24 -3.38 10.12
CA LEU A 671 -27.44 -4.78 10.55
C LEU A 671 -26.14 -5.60 10.52
N ARG A 672 -25.07 -5.12 9.87
CA ARG A 672 -23.79 -5.83 9.82
C ARG A 672 -23.14 -5.94 11.19
N THR A 673 -22.63 -7.13 11.46
CA THR A 673 -21.96 -7.44 12.73
C THR A 673 -20.45 -7.52 12.64
N GLY A 674 -19.84 -7.31 11.46
CA GLY A 674 -18.39 -7.37 11.25
C GLY A 674 -17.94 -6.78 9.91
N ASN A 675 -16.62 -6.78 9.69
CA ASN A 675 -15.94 -6.20 8.51
C ASN A 675 -16.21 -4.70 8.30
N TRP A 676 -16.24 -3.92 9.39
CA TRP A 676 -16.28 -2.47 9.29
C TRP A 676 -14.95 -1.95 8.77
N SER A 677 -15.00 -1.25 7.64
CA SER A 677 -13.91 -0.44 7.12
C SER A 677 -14.42 0.98 6.95
N SER A 678 -13.54 1.96 7.12
CA SER A 678 -13.85 3.35 6.81
C SER A 678 -12.80 3.86 5.83
N SER A 679 -13.26 4.31 4.67
CA SER A 679 -12.44 5.02 3.70
C SER A 679 -12.34 6.52 3.98
N ILE A 680 -13.08 7.02 4.97
CA ILE A 680 -13.30 8.46 5.18
C ILE A 680 -12.63 9.01 6.44
N LEU A 681 -12.34 8.15 7.42
CA LEU A 681 -11.70 8.55 8.66
C LEU A 681 -10.24 8.95 8.39
N SER A 682 -9.91 10.21 8.64
CA SER A 682 -8.53 10.71 8.64
C SER A 682 -8.02 10.75 10.07
N TYR A 683 -6.88 10.10 10.33
CA TYR A 683 -6.21 10.08 11.64
C TYR A 683 -5.64 11.45 12.07
N ASP A 684 -5.66 12.45 11.17
CA ASP A 684 -5.20 13.81 11.43
C ASP A 684 -6.28 14.69 12.09
N ASP A 685 -7.48 14.13 12.36
CA ASP A 685 -8.58 14.83 13.03
C ASP A 685 -8.31 14.96 14.54
N ALA A 686 -8.13 16.21 15.00
CA ALA A 686 -7.76 16.53 16.37
C ALA A 686 -8.91 16.43 17.39
N ARG A 687 -10.13 16.07 16.95
CA ARG A 687 -11.30 15.96 17.80
C ARG A 687 -11.19 14.72 18.72
N PRO A 688 -11.56 14.83 20.01
CA PRO A 688 -11.75 13.66 20.85
C PRO A 688 -12.79 12.73 20.19
N ASP A 689 -12.57 11.42 20.26
CA ASP A 689 -13.44 10.38 19.67
C ASP A 689 -13.58 10.44 18.13
N ALA A 690 -12.50 10.78 17.41
CA ALA A 690 -12.50 10.86 15.94
C ALA A 690 -13.04 9.61 15.20
N PHE A 691 -12.98 8.42 15.82
CA PHE A 691 -13.55 7.17 15.26
C PHE A 691 -15.08 7.08 15.39
N GLY A 692 -15.70 8.04 16.05
CA GLY A 692 -17.13 8.12 16.33
C GLY A 692 -17.53 7.46 17.64
N TRP A 693 -18.84 7.36 17.84
CA TRP A 693 -19.44 6.68 18.99
C TRP A 693 -19.10 5.19 19.00
N GLU A 694 -18.52 4.72 20.11
CA GLU A 694 -18.18 3.30 20.36
C GLU A 694 -19.11 2.68 21.40
N PRO A 695 -20.26 2.10 21.00
CA PRO A 695 -21.20 1.51 21.93
C PRO A 695 -20.64 0.30 22.68
N ARG A 696 -20.95 0.16 23.97
CA ARG A 696 -20.55 -1.00 24.79
C ARG A 696 -21.73 -1.60 25.56
N GLY A 697 -21.70 -2.92 25.74
CA GLY A 697 -22.67 -3.64 26.55
C GLY A 697 -24.12 -3.42 26.09
N GLN A 698 -24.93 -2.77 26.93
CA GLN A 698 -26.36 -2.55 26.70
C GLN A 698 -26.65 -1.69 25.46
N GLU A 699 -25.76 -0.76 25.10
CA GLU A 699 -25.94 0.11 23.94
C GLU A 699 -25.88 -0.67 22.62
N VAL A 700 -25.08 -1.74 22.56
CA VAL A 700 -25.02 -2.64 21.40
C VAL A 700 -26.33 -3.43 21.27
N VAL A 701 -26.89 -3.85 22.40
CA VAL A 701 -28.20 -4.53 22.45
C VAL A 701 -29.30 -3.59 21.97
N GLU A 702 -29.30 -2.34 22.45
CA GLU A 702 -30.25 -1.32 22.01
C GLU A 702 -30.13 -1.01 20.51
N TRP A 703 -28.89 -0.90 20.00
CA TRP A 703 -28.63 -0.70 18.57
C TRP A 703 -29.33 -1.76 17.72
N PHE A 704 -28.96 -3.02 17.91
CA PHE A 704 -29.50 -4.10 17.10
C PHE A 704 -31.00 -4.28 17.34
N SER A 705 -31.51 -4.09 18.55
CA SER A 705 -32.96 -4.14 18.81
C SER A 705 -33.71 -3.13 17.94
N ARG A 706 -33.32 -1.85 17.95
CA ARG A 706 -34.03 -0.80 17.18
C ARG A 706 -33.92 -1.02 15.66
N TRP A 707 -32.78 -1.49 15.17
CA TRP A 707 -32.61 -1.79 13.75
C TRP A 707 -33.37 -3.05 13.31
N LEU A 708 -33.44 -4.08 14.16
CA LEU A 708 -34.28 -5.26 13.93
C LEU A 708 -35.77 -4.86 13.91
N ASP A 709 -36.20 -3.99 14.82
CA ASP A 709 -37.58 -3.50 14.88
C ASP A 709 -37.94 -2.68 13.64
N LEU A 710 -37.08 -1.75 13.21
CA LEU A 710 -37.27 -0.99 11.98
C LEU A 710 -37.32 -1.91 10.75
N ALA A 711 -36.42 -2.91 10.68
CA ALA A 711 -36.40 -3.85 9.58
C ALA A 711 -37.66 -4.72 9.54
N ALA A 712 -38.16 -5.17 10.70
CA ALA A 712 -39.40 -5.94 10.82
C ALA A 712 -40.63 -5.10 10.44
N GLU A 713 -40.67 -3.83 10.86
CA GLU A 713 -41.72 -2.89 10.49
C GLU A 713 -41.81 -2.70 8.97
N ILE A 714 -40.67 -2.42 8.32
CA ILE A 714 -40.58 -2.26 6.87
C ILE A 714 -40.90 -3.56 6.14
N ALA A 715 -40.44 -4.70 6.65
CA ALA A 715 -40.76 -6.01 6.11
C ALA A 715 -42.27 -6.34 6.11
N GLN A 716 -43.04 -5.77 7.05
CA GLN A 716 -44.48 -6.00 7.19
C GLN A 716 -45.34 -4.96 6.45
N HIS A 717 -44.95 -3.68 6.49
CA HIS A 717 -45.82 -2.57 6.10
C HIS A 717 -45.39 -1.85 4.82
N ALA A 718 -44.18 -2.10 4.30
CA ALA A 718 -43.72 -1.45 3.08
C ALA A 718 -44.30 -2.12 1.81
N PRO A 719 -44.31 -1.40 0.66
CA PRO A 719 -44.69 -1.99 -0.63
C PRO A 719 -43.92 -3.29 -0.91
N SER A 720 -44.56 -4.26 -1.56
CA SER A 720 -44.05 -5.65 -1.71
C SER A 720 -42.57 -5.73 -2.08
N GLY A 721 -42.10 -4.96 -3.06
CA GLY A 721 -40.70 -4.97 -3.48
C GLY A 721 -39.69 -4.50 -2.41
N ILE A 722 -40.06 -3.58 -1.53
CA ILE A 722 -39.17 -3.09 -0.45
C ILE A 722 -39.26 -4.00 0.77
N GLY A 723 -40.48 -4.46 1.09
CA GLY A 723 -40.69 -5.44 2.15
C GLY A 723 -39.86 -6.70 1.91
N GLU A 724 -39.83 -7.22 0.68
CA GLU A 724 -39.00 -8.36 0.29
C GLU A 724 -37.50 -8.10 0.45
N ILE A 725 -37.01 -6.93 0.03
CA ILE A 725 -35.59 -6.56 0.19
C ILE A 725 -35.21 -6.45 1.67
N ALA A 726 -36.10 -5.92 2.53
CA ALA A 726 -35.89 -5.87 3.97
C ALA A 726 -35.88 -7.27 4.60
N ARG A 727 -36.81 -8.16 4.22
CA ARG A 727 -36.84 -9.57 4.64
C ARG A 727 -35.58 -10.32 4.25
N LYS A 728 -35.08 -10.08 3.04
CA LYS A 728 -33.81 -10.65 2.57
C LYS A 728 -32.61 -10.12 3.35
N SER A 729 -32.56 -8.81 3.59
CA SER A 729 -31.46 -8.17 4.34
C SER A 729 -31.42 -8.65 5.80
N LEU A 730 -32.59 -8.84 6.43
CA LEU A 730 -32.72 -9.49 7.74
C LEU A 730 -32.19 -10.92 7.73
N ALA A 731 -32.61 -11.73 6.74
CA ALA A 731 -32.17 -13.11 6.64
C ALA A 731 -30.65 -13.24 6.46
N GLU A 732 -29.99 -12.28 5.81
CA GLU A 732 -28.54 -12.30 5.60
C GLU A 732 -27.72 -12.08 6.87
N GLU A 733 -28.21 -11.25 7.81
CA GLU A 733 -27.47 -10.84 9.01
C GLU A 733 -27.93 -11.52 10.31
N ILE A 734 -29.12 -12.15 10.33
CA ILE A 734 -29.71 -12.78 11.52
C ILE A 734 -28.80 -13.83 12.18
N ASP A 735 -28.06 -14.61 11.37
CA ASP A 735 -27.07 -15.59 11.83
C ASP A 735 -25.97 -14.94 12.68
N ALA A 736 -25.40 -13.87 12.14
CA ALA A 736 -24.26 -13.22 12.76
C ALA A 736 -24.68 -12.44 14.03
N ILE A 737 -25.87 -11.83 14.03
CA ILE A 737 -26.42 -11.15 15.22
C ILE A 737 -26.73 -12.17 16.32
N TRP A 738 -27.38 -13.29 15.98
CA TRP A 738 -27.75 -14.33 16.96
C TRP A 738 -26.53 -14.93 17.67
N ARG A 739 -25.43 -15.16 16.93
CA ARG A 739 -24.18 -15.69 17.51
C ARG A 739 -23.47 -14.68 18.42
N ARG A 740 -23.44 -13.41 18.02
CA ARG A 740 -22.63 -12.36 18.67
C ARG A 740 -23.34 -11.64 19.82
N VAL A 741 -24.68 -11.65 19.84
CA VAL A 741 -25.48 -10.91 20.84
C VAL A 741 -26.52 -11.83 21.49
N PRO A 742 -26.16 -12.58 22.55
CA PRO A 742 -27.05 -13.57 23.17
C PRO A 742 -28.36 -13.00 23.73
N SER A 743 -28.35 -11.77 24.23
CA SER A 743 -29.53 -11.09 24.79
C SER A 743 -30.64 -10.82 23.77
N LEU A 744 -30.33 -10.84 22.47
CA LEU A 744 -31.30 -10.60 21.40
C LEU A 744 -31.92 -11.88 20.83
N ARG A 745 -31.49 -13.07 21.26
CA ARG A 745 -32.05 -14.33 20.77
C ARG A 745 -33.57 -14.45 20.94
N PRO A 746 -34.18 -14.07 22.08
CA PRO A 746 -35.63 -14.09 22.22
C PRO A 746 -36.34 -13.12 21.25
N ARG A 747 -35.75 -11.93 21.03
CA ARG A 747 -36.30 -10.94 20.10
C ARG A 747 -36.21 -11.42 18.65
N ILE A 748 -35.13 -12.11 18.30
CA ILE A 748 -34.96 -12.74 16.99
C ILE A 748 -36.01 -13.83 16.76
N ASP A 749 -36.29 -14.69 17.76
CA ASP A 749 -37.36 -15.70 17.70
C ASP A 749 -38.73 -15.03 17.51
N GLU A 750 -39.02 -13.97 18.27
CA GLU A 750 -40.26 -13.21 18.15
C GLU A 750 -40.44 -12.62 16.74
N ILE A 751 -39.43 -11.93 16.21
CA ILE A 751 -39.47 -11.33 14.87
C ILE A 751 -39.60 -12.42 13.79
N ALA A 752 -38.89 -13.54 13.92
CA ALA A 752 -38.98 -14.64 12.98
C ALA A 752 -40.40 -15.23 12.93
N ARG A 753 -41.04 -15.42 14.10
CA ARG A 753 -42.44 -15.86 14.20
C ARG A 753 -43.42 -14.83 13.64
N GLN A 754 -43.23 -13.55 13.95
CA GLN A 754 -44.08 -12.47 13.43
C GLN A 754 -44.01 -12.41 11.89
N LEU A 755 -42.80 -12.44 11.33
CA LEU A 755 -42.60 -12.42 9.89
C LEU A 755 -43.16 -13.68 9.21
N HIS A 756 -42.96 -14.85 9.82
CA HIS A 756 -43.50 -16.12 9.32
C HIS A 756 -45.03 -16.17 9.37
N ALA A 757 -45.65 -15.62 10.42
CA ALA A 757 -47.11 -15.54 10.56
C ALA A 757 -47.75 -14.58 9.55
N ALA A 758 -47.07 -13.47 9.22
CA ALA A 758 -47.54 -12.54 8.18
C ALA A 758 -47.46 -13.16 6.78
N ALA A 759 -46.36 -13.85 6.47
CA ALA A 759 -46.20 -14.64 5.25
C ALA A 759 -45.04 -15.65 5.41
N PRO A 760 -45.08 -16.83 4.80
CA PRO A 760 -43.99 -17.81 4.91
C PRO A 760 -42.61 -17.20 4.59
N TRP A 761 -41.69 -17.23 5.56
CA TRP A 761 -40.37 -16.60 5.46
C TRP A 761 -39.27 -17.62 5.17
N ALA A 762 -39.17 -18.04 3.91
CA ALA A 762 -38.27 -19.11 3.48
C ALA A 762 -36.78 -18.74 3.59
N GLU A 763 -36.42 -17.48 3.32
CA GLU A 763 -35.05 -16.99 3.44
C GLU A 763 -34.55 -17.03 4.88
N GLY A 764 -35.41 -16.60 5.83
CA GLY A 764 -35.10 -16.64 7.26
C GLY A 764 -34.91 -18.08 7.76
N TRP A 765 -35.81 -18.98 7.38
CA TRP A 765 -35.70 -20.41 7.69
C TRP A 765 -34.37 -21.01 7.21
N HIS A 766 -34.00 -20.76 5.95
CA HIS A 766 -32.73 -21.24 5.39
C HIS A 766 -31.51 -20.65 6.11
N SER A 767 -31.54 -19.35 6.45
CA SER A 767 -30.46 -18.72 7.19
C SER A 767 -30.25 -19.30 8.60
N LEU A 768 -31.34 -19.66 9.30
CA LEU A 768 -31.25 -20.35 10.60
C LEU A 768 -30.68 -21.77 10.46
N GLN A 769 -31.05 -22.52 9.41
CA GLN A 769 -30.46 -23.82 9.14
C GLN A 769 -28.96 -23.73 8.81
N ARG A 770 -28.59 -22.77 7.97
CA ARG A 770 -27.19 -22.47 7.65
C ARG A 770 -26.39 -22.13 8.88
N MET A 771 -26.98 -21.36 9.79
CA MET A 771 -26.38 -21.01 11.07
C MET A 771 -26.02 -22.28 11.85
N LEU A 772 -26.98 -23.18 12.09
CA LEU A 772 -26.74 -24.43 12.82
C LEU A 772 -25.68 -25.31 12.14
N HIS A 773 -25.71 -25.41 10.82
CA HIS A 773 -24.70 -26.15 10.06
C HIS A 773 -23.30 -25.57 10.27
N LEU A 774 -23.14 -24.26 10.19
CA LEU A 774 -21.85 -23.58 10.36
C LEU A 774 -21.33 -23.67 11.80
N ILE A 775 -22.20 -23.59 12.82
CA ILE A 775 -21.84 -23.81 14.24
C ILE A 775 -21.23 -25.21 14.39
N LYS A 776 -21.93 -26.23 13.88
CA LYS A 776 -21.48 -27.63 13.94
C LYS A 776 -20.18 -27.86 13.17
N LYS A 777 -20.05 -27.32 11.96
CA LYS A 777 -18.85 -27.46 11.11
C LYS A 777 -17.61 -26.82 11.72
N ARG A 778 -17.76 -25.71 12.44
CA ARG A 778 -16.65 -25.00 13.08
C ARG A 778 -16.32 -25.50 14.49
N GLY A 779 -17.13 -26.39 15.05
CA GLY A 779 -16.98 -26.87 16.43
C GLY A 779 -17.20 -25.76 17.48
N GLU A 780 -18.07 -24.79 17.18
CA GLU A 780 -18.38 -23.71 18.12
C GLU A 780 -19.33 -24.23 19.23
N GLU A 781 -18.98 -24.01 20.51
CA GLU A 781 -19.80 -24.43 21.65
C GLU A 781 -20.82 -23.35 22.05
N PHE A 782 -22.11 -23.71 22.07
CA PHE A 782 -23.22 -22.87 22.54
C PHE A 782 -24.11 -23.65 23.51
N PRO A 783 -24.85 -22.99 24.43
CA PRO A 783 -25.73 -23.69 25.35
C PRO A 783 -26.78 -24.53 24.60
N GLU A 784 -26.96 -25.79 25.02
CA GLU A 784 -27.89 -26.71 24.35
C GLU A 784 -29.33 -26.20 24.33
N ASN A 785 -29.76 -25.43 25.34
CA ASN A 785 -31.09 -24.85 25.38
C ASN A 785 -31.33 -23.87 24.23
N ASP A 786 -30.36 -22.99 23.92
CA ASP A 786 -30.47 -22.03 22.81
C ASP A 786 -30.51 -22.75 21.45
N LEU A 787 -29.70 -23.79 21.28
CA LEU A 787 -29.71 -24.61 20.07
C LEU A 787 -31.02 -25.38 19.91
N ALA A 788 -31.61 -25.85 21.02
CA ALA A 788 -32.91 -26.51 21.03
C ALA A 788 -34.05 -25.54 20.66
N GLU A 789 -34.00 -24.30 21.14
CA GLU A 789 -34.97 -23.25 20.77
C GLU A 789 -34.90 -22.93 19.27
N VAL A 790 -33.71 -22.75 18.71
CA VAL A 790 -33.55 -22.52 17.26
C VAL A 790 -34.02 -23.73 16.44
N ARG A 791 -33.77 -24.97 16.90
CA ARG A 791 -34.30 -26.17 16.24
C ARG A 791 -35.83 -26.19 16.24
N ARG A 792 -36.47 -25.87 17.38
CA ARG A 792 -37.94 -25.74 17.46
C ARG A 792 -38.47 -24.64 16.55
N LEU A 793 -37.76 -23.51 16.41
CA LEU A 793 -38.13 -22.44 15.49
C LEU A 793 -38.00 -22.89 14.02
N ILE A 794 -36.93 -23.59 13.67
CA ILE A 794 -36.72 -24.16 12.33
C ILE A 794 -37.81 -25.20 12.00
N GLU A 795 -38.20 -26.04 12.96
CA GLU A 795 -39.30 -26.99 12.81
C GLU A 795 -40.65 -26.27 12.64
N HIS A 796 -40.89 -25.21 13.40
CA HIS A 796 -42.09 -24.40 13.30
C HIS A 796 -42.20 -23.66 11.96
N MET A 797 -41.08 -23.14 11.44
CA MET A 797 -41.00 -22.44 10.17
C MET A 797 -40.83 -23.38 8.96
N ALA A 798 -40.79 -24.70 9.20
CA ALA A 798 -40.56 -25.67 8.14
C ALA A 798 -41.66 -25.55 7.08
N PRO A 799 -41.29 -25.46 5.80
CA PRO A 799 -42.27 -25.33 4.73
C PRO A 799 -43.12 -26.60 4.62
N THR A 800 -44.39 -26.52 5.02
CA THR A 800 -45.37 -27.62 4.96
C THR A 800 -46.04 -27.70 3.61
N ASP A 801 -46.35 -26.56 3.02
CA ASP A 801 -47.18 -26.44 1.81
C ASP A 801 -46.30 -26.46 0.56
N LEU A 802 -46.75 -27.13 -0.49
CA LEU A 802 -46.02 -27.30 -1.75
C LEU A 802 -45.45 -25.98 -2.29
N LYS A 803 -46.23 -24.90 -2.23
CA LYS A 803 -45.83 -23.54 -2.61
C LYS A 803 -44.63 -23.03 -1.80
N THR A 804 -44.70 -23.11 -0.48
CA THR A 804 -43.61 -22.67 0.41
C THR A 804 -42.35 -23.52 0.23
N ARG A 805 -42.54 -24.80 -0.09
CA ARG A 805 -41.44 -25.74 -0.35
C ARG A 805 -40.65 -25.36 -1.60
N VAL A 806 -41.37 -24.95 -2.64
CA VAL A 806 -40.80 -24.45 -3.89
C VAL A 806 -40.08 -23.11 -3.68
N SER A 807 -40.69 -22.16 -2.97
CA SER A 807 -40.06 -20.88 -2.63
C SER A 807 -38.77 -21.05 -1.83
N ALA A 808 -38.71 -22.02 -0.92
CA ALA A 808 -37.49 -22.34 -0.16
C ALA A 808 -36.35 -22.89 -1.05
N GLU A 809 -36.67 -23.71 -2.05
CA GLU A 809 -35.67 -24.17 -3.02
C GLU A 809 -35.17 -23.04 -3.93
N ILE A 810 -36.05 -22.12 -4.34
CA ILE A 810 -35.72 -20.96 -5.18
C ILE A 810 -34.73 -20.02 -4.47
N ALA A 811 -34.95 -19.74 -3.18
CA ALA A 811 -34.18 -18.73 -2.45
C ALA A 811 -32.69 -19.08 -2.35
N ARG A 812 -32.32 -20.26 -1.84
CA ARG A 812 -30.92 -20.68 -1.61
C ARG A 812 -30.66 -22.21 -1.65
N GLY A 813 -31.65 -23.02 -1.99
CA GLY A 813 -31.58 -24.49 -2.00
C GLY A 813 -31.77 -25.11 -0.61
N TRP A 814 -32.59 -26.16 -0.52
CA TRP A 814 -33.06 -26.74 0.75
C TRP A 814 -32.00 -27.53 1.55
N ASP A 815 -30.90 -27.99 0.95
CA ASP A 815 -29.98 -28.94 1.62
C ASP A 815 -28.77 -28.26 2.29
N LEU A 816 -28.89 -27.95 3.58
CA LEU A 816 -27.75 -27.72 4.47
C LEU A 816 -27.67 -28.74 5.63
N GLY A 817 -28.49 -29.80 5.56
CA GLY A 817 -28.72 -30.75 6.67
C GLY A 817 -27.88 -32.03 6.65
N SER A 818 -26.95 -32.22 5.71
CA SER A 818 -26.16 -33.44 5.59
C SER A 818 -24.71 -33.21 6.01
N ASP A 819 -24.24 -34.01 6.98
CA ASP A 819 -22.89 -33.99 7.56
C ASP A 819 -21.76 -34.41 6.59
N ASN A 820 -22.05 -34.72 5.33
CA ASN A 820 -21.05 -35.18 4.37
C ASN A 820 -20.55 -34.02 3.48
N ASN A 821 -19.23 -33.79 3.49
CA ASN A 821 -18.48 -32.96 2.53
C ASN A 821 -18.55 -33.46 1.06
N ASP A 822 -19.42 -34.42 0.75
CA ASP A 822 -19.62 -34.96 -0.59
C ASP A 822 -20.62 -34.13 -1.38
N TYR A 823 -20.09 -33.21 -2.17
CA TYR A 823 -20.85 -32.36 -3.08
C TYR A 823 -21.72 -33.17 -4.06
N ALA A 824 -21.27 -34.34 -4.50
CA ALA A 824 -22.01 -35.18 -5.44
C ALA A 824 -23.26 -35.79 -4.80
N ALA A 825 -23.13 -36.28 -3.56
CA ALA A 825 -24.26 -36.81 -2.80
C ALA A 825 -25.31 -35.73 -2.45
N ALA A 826 -24.87 -34.50 -2.17
CA ALA A 826 -25.77 -33.37 -1.91
C ALA A 826 -26.54 -32.95 -3.17
N GLU A 827 -25.88 -32.93 -4.34
CA GLU A 827 -26.55 -32.60 -5.60
C GLU A 827 -27.54 -33.70 -6.02
N LEU A 828 -27.25 -34.97 -5.75
CA LEU A 828 -28.16 -36.09 -6.03
C LEU A 828 -29.45 -36.01 -5.21
N ARG A 829 -29.35 -35.76 -3.89
CA ARG A 829 -30.53 -35.58 -3.04
C ARG A 829 -31.36 -34.36 -3.47
N ARG A 830 -30.69 -33.28 -3.89
CA ARG A 830 -31.37 -32.11 -4.43
C ARG A 830 -32.09 -32.44 -5.74
N SER A 831 -31.49 -33.22 -6.63
CA SER A 831 -32.17 -33.64 -7.86
C SER A 831 -33.42 -34.47 -7.58
N GLU A 832 -33.33 -35.43 -6.64
CA GLU A 832 -34.47 -36.28 -6.25
C GLU A 832 -35.60 -35.45 -5.63
N ARG A 833 -35.27 -34.50 -4.75
CA ARG A 833 -36.29 -33.59 -4.17
C ARG A 833 -36.94 -32.70 -5.20
N LEU A 834 -36.17 -32.11 -6.12
CA LEU A 834 -36.72 -31.28 -7.20
C LEU A 834 -37.67 -32.09 -8.08
N MET A 835 -37.36 -33.36 -8.35
CA MET A 835 -38.27 -34.27 -9.06
C MET A 835 -39.57 -34.50 -8.29
N LEU A 836 -39.51 -34.77 -6.98
CA LEU A 836 -40.70 -34.94 -6.14
C LEU A 836 -41.56 -33.67 -6.06
N LEU A 837 -40.94 -32.49 -5.95
CA LEU A 837 -41.65 -31.21 -5.97
C LEU A 837 -42.32 -30.97 -7.34
N GLY A 838 -41.63 -31.30 -8.43
CA GLY A 838 -42.20 -31.25 -9.77
C GLY A 838 -43.42 -32.17 -9.93
N GLN A 839 -43.35 -33.40 -9.41
CA GLN A 839 -44.50 -34.33 -9.42
C GLN A 839 -45.67 -33.79 -8.59
N GLY A 840 -45.40 -33.21 -7.42
CA GLY A 840 -46.43 -32.56 -6.60
C GLY A 840 -47.12 -31.39 -7.31
N LEU A 841 -46.34 -30.54 -7.99
CA LEU A 841 -46.87 -29.40 -8.76
C LEU A 841 -47.67 -29.82 -9.98
N ALA A 842 -47.33 -30.96 -10.60
CA ALA A 842 -48.10 -31.54 -11.69
C ALA A 842 -49.50 -32.01 -11.23
N THR A 843 -49.61 -32.49 -9.99
CA THR A 843 -50.89 -32.92 -9.39
C THR A 843 -51.72 -31.72 -8.90
N ALA A 844 -51.08 -30.65 -8.42
CA ALA A 844 -51.72 -29.42 -7.92
C ALA A 844 -51.54 -28.24 -8.89
N THR A 845 -52.31 -28.22 -9.98
CA THR A 845 -52.16 -27.24 -11.07
C THR A 845 -52.44 -25.78 -10.69
N GLU A 846 -53.25 -25.54 -9.65
CA GLU A 846 -53.53 -24.19 -9.12
C GLU A 846 -52.31 -23.62 -8.38
N ASP A 847 -51.58 -24.45 -7.64
CA ASP A 847 -50.33 -24.06 -6.97
C ASP A 847 -49.26 -23.69 -7.99
N LEU A 848 -49.11 -24.49 -9.06
CA LEU A 848 -48.20 -24.23 -10.17
C LEU A 848 -48.47 -22.88 -10.84
N ARG A 849 -49.74 -22.52 -11.07
CA ARG A 849 -50.11 -21.20 -11.61
C ARG A 849 -49.73 -20.07 -10.66
N SER A 850 -49.86 -20.28 -9.36
CA SER A 850 -49.58 -19.27 -8.35
C SER A 850 -48.07 -19.05 -8.08
N THR A 851 -47.23 -20.08 -8.25
CA THR A 851 -45.76 -20.02 -8.05
C THR A 851 -44.97 -19.88 -9.34
N GLY A 852 -45.64 -20.01 -10.48
CA GLY A 852 -45.02 -20.03 -11.80
C GLY A 852 -44.15 -18.81 -12.07
N ARG A 853 -44.62 -17.62 -11.69
CA ARG A 853 -43.88 -16.38 -11.88
C ARG A 853 -42.53 -16.40 -11.16
N ASP A 854 -42.53 -16.75 -9.87
CA ASP A 854 -41.31 -16.79 -9.04
C ASP A 854 -40.31 -17.85 -9.53
N LEU A 855 -40.83 -18.98 -10.03
CA LEU A 855 -40.02 -20.06 -10.63
C LEU A 855 -39.24 -19.60 -11.85
N PHE A 856 -39.85 -18.75 -12.68
CA PHE A 856 -39.20 -18.20 -13.87
C PHE A 856 -38.39 -16.94 -13.55
N GLU A 857 -38.74 -16.10 -12.58
CA GLU A 857 -37.98 -14.87 -12.28
C GLU A 857 -36.71 -15.11 -11.42
N CYS A 858 -36.48 -16.34 -10.93
CA CYS A 858 -35.35 -16.62 -10.06
C CYS A 858 -33.98 -16.59 -10.75
N LYS A 859 -33.00 -15.93 -10.11
CA LYS A 859 -31.59 -15.84 -10.59
C LYS A 859 -30.68 -16.89 -9.92
N GLY A 860 -31.27 -18.02 -9.54
CA GLY A 860 -30.67 -19.02 -8.65
C GLY A 860 -30.01 -20.19 -9.38
N ARG A 861 -29.82 -21.31 -8.67
CA ARG A 861 -29.33 -22.56 -9.27
C ARG A 861 -30.37 -23.14 -10.25
N PRO A 862 -29.94 -23.87 -11.30
CA PRO A 862 -30.84 -24.50 -12.27
C PRO A 862 -31.91 -25.38 -11.61
N LEU A 863 -33.15 -25.33 -12.14
CA LEU A 863 -34.33 -26.10 -11.70
C LEU A 863 -34.70 -27.20 -12.71
N TYR A 864 -33.69 -27.70 -13.44
CA TYR A 864 -33.84 -28.70 -14.50
C TYR A 864 -34.59 -29.97 -14.05
N PHE A 865 -34.24 -30.51 -12.88
CA PHE A 865 -34.87 -31.72 -12.34
C PHE A 865 -36.33 -31.50 -11.88
N LEU A 866 -36.73 -30.26 -11.58
CA LEU A 866 -38.13 -29.92 -11.32
C LEU A 866 -38.98 -30.03 -12.58
N GLY A 867 -38.42 -29.66 -13.73
CA GLY A 867 -39.02 -29.90 -15.05
C GLY A 867 -39.25 -31.38 -15.34
N ILE A 868 -38.26 -32.23 -15.02
CA ILE A 868 -38.40 -33.69 -15.16
C ILE A 868 -39.54 -34.21 -14.28
N GLY A 869 -39.63 -33.75 -13.04
CA GLY A 869 -40.70 -34.11 -12.11
C GLY A 869 -42.09 -33.73 -12.63
N LEU A 870 -42.23 -32.52 -13.21
CA LEU A 870 -43.48 -32.06 -13.81
C LEU A 870 -43.98 -32.98 -14.93
N ALA A 871 -43.07 -33.52 -15.74
CA ALA A 871 -43.41 -34.46 -16.82
C ALA A 871 -43.73 -35.89 -16.32
N GLN A 872 -43.40 -36.21 -15.08
CA GLN A 872 -43.67 -37.52 -14.45
C GLN A 872 -44.97 -37.55 -13.64
N GLY A 873 -45.70 -36.43 -13.55
CA GLY A 873 -46.97 -36.36 -12.81
C GLY A 873 -48.10 -37.17 -13.45
N GLU A 874 -49.15 -37.44 -12.67
CA GLU A 874 -50.28 -38.29 -13.08
C GLU A 874 -51.26 -37.60 -14.07
N GLN A 875 -51.15 -36.28 -14.27
CA GLN A 875 -52.02 -35.52 -15.17
C GLN A 875 -51.58 -35.61 -16.64
N PRO A 876 -52.48 -35.34 -17.62
CA PRO A 876 -52.11 -35.31 -19.03
C PRO A 876 -51.03 -34.27 -19.30
N THR A 877 -49.92 -34.70 -19.90
CA THR A 877 -48.74 -33.88 -20.23
C THR A 877 -49.09 -32.60 -20.99
N GLU A 878 -50.07 -32.66 -21.89
CA GLU A 878 -50.52 -31.52 -22.71
C GLU A 878 -51.06 -30.38 -21.83
N LYS A 879 -51.81 -30.69 -20.77
CA LYS A 879 -52.36 -29.68 -19.85
C LYS A 879 -51.29 -29.01 -19.01
N ILE A 880 -50.28 -29.77 -18.56
CA ILE A 880 -49.16 -29.21 -17.80
C ILE A 880 -48.30 -28.32 -18.70
N TRP A 881 -48.06 -28.75 -19.94
CA TRP A 881 -47.36 -27.95 -20.94
C TRP A 881 -48.07 -26.60 -21.19
N GLU A 882 -49.39 -26.59 -21.40
CA GLU A 882 -50.16 -25.35 -21.56
C GLU A 882 -49.97 -24.39 -20.38
N ILE A 883 -50.00 -24.90 -19.14
CA ILE A 883 -49.82 -24.09 -17.93
C ILE A 883 -48.42 -23.47 -17.88
N VAL A 884 -47.37 -24.28 -18.05
CA VAL A 884 -45.98 -23.83 -17.93
C VAL A 884 -45.60 -22.91 -19.09
N ARG A 885 -46.13 -23.17 -20.29
CA ARG A 885 -46.03 -22.30 -21.46
C ARG A 885 -46.63 -20.94 -21.17
N ASP A 886 -47.89 -20.90 -20.71
CA ASP A 886 -48.59 -19.64 -20.46
C ASP A 886 -47.88 -18.81 -19.38
N LEU A 887 -47.32 -19.46 -18.35
CA LEU A 887 -46.55 -18.81 -17.28
C LEU A 887 -45.24 -18.17 -17.77
N HIS A 888 -44.49 -18.88 -18.63
CA HIS A 888 -43.27 -18.35 -19.25
C HIS A 888 -43.56 -17.14 -20.15
N LEU A 889 -44.73 -17.14 -20.82
CA LEU A 889 -45.16 -16.08 -21.73
C LEU A 889 -45.70 -14.81 -21.04
N ILE A 890 -45.79 -14.76 -19.70
CA ILE A 890 -46.33 -13.60 -18.97
C ILE A 890 -45.45 -12.35 -19.11
N ASP A 891 -44.12 -12.47 -19.02
CA ASP A 891 -43.18 -11.35 -19.18
C ASP A 891 -41.93 -11.76 -19.98
N PRO A 892 -42.03 -11.87 -21.32
CA PRO A 892 -40.99 -12.43 -22.18
C PRO A 892 -39.74 -11.53 -22.34
N LEU A 893 -39.67 -10.38 -21.66
CA LEU A 893 -38.54 -9.44 -21.72
C LEU A 893 -37.64 -9.49 -20.48
N GLN A 894 -38.06 -10.12 -19.38
CA GLN A 894 -37.20 -10.34 -18.21
C GLN A 894 -36.33 -11.61 -18.36
N SER A 895 -35.16 -11.61 -17.72
CA SER A 895 -34.29 -12.80 -17.65
C SER A 895 -34.98 -13.89 -16.86
N GLN A 896 -35.51 -14.90 -17.56
CA GLN A 896 -36.24 -16.01 -16.95
C GLN A 896 -35.39 -17.28 -16.83
N GLN A 897 -35.69 -18.11 -15.84
CA GLN A 897 -35.09 -19.42 -15.61
C GLN A 897 -35.75 -20.48 -16.49
N THR A 898 -35.17 -20.72 -17.65
CA THR A 898 -35.73 -21.57 -18.71
C THR A 898 -35.37 -23.06 -18.59
N THR A 899 -34.54 -23.41 -17.61
CA THR A 899 -34.07 -24.79 -17.38
C THR A 899 -35.19 -25.78 -17.03
N ILE A 900 -36.30 -25.30 -16.47
CA ILE A 900 -37.49 -26.11 -16.16
C ILE A 900 -38.11 -26.67 -17.45
N LEU A 901 -38.23 -25.85 -18.49
CA LEU A 901 -38.78 -26.22 -19.79
C LEU A 901 -37.91 -27.29 -20.48
N SER A 902 -36.59 -27.12 -20.42
CA SER A 902 -35.63 -28.08 -20.98
C SER A 902 -35.67 -29.43 -20.24
N GLY A 903 -35.87 -29.41 -18.92
CA GLY A 903 -36.05 -30.62 -18.10
C GLY A 903 -37.32 -31.38 -18.45
N PHE A 904 -38.44 -30.66 -18.60
CA PHE A 904 -39.74 -31.22 -18.96
C PHE A 904 -39.70 -31.93 -20.31
N LEU A 905 -39.22 -31.26 -21.36
CA LEU A 905 -39.10 -31.87 -22.69
C LEU A 905 -38.12 -33.03 -22.74
N HIS A 906 -37.01 -32.96 -22.01
CA HIS A 906 -36.06 -34.07 -21.97
C HIS A 906 -36.67 -35.35 -21.41
N GLN A 907 -37.55 -35.23 -20.41
CA GLN A 907 -38.26 -36.38 -19.87
C GLN A 907 -39.28 -36.92 -20.88
N LEU A 908 -39.97 -36.04 -21.60
CA LEU A 908 -40.92 -36.43 -22.66
C LEU A 908 -40.25 -37.12 -23.84
N ASP A 909 -39.03 -36.71 -24.23
CA ASP A 909 -38.27 -37.45 -25.25
C ASP A 909 -38.05 -38.93 -24.90
N LYS A 910 -38.04 -39.26 -23.60
CA LYS A 910 -37.87 -40.64 -23.12
C LYS A 910 -39.20 -41.37 -22.97
N THR A 911 -40.26 -40.69 -22.56
CA THR A 911 -41.56 -41.32 -22.21
C THR A 911 -42.60 -41.25 -23.33
N ASP A 912 -42.69 -40.13 -24.04
CA ASP A 912 -43.61 -39.88 -25.16
C ASP A 912 -42.97 -38.96 -26.23
N PRO A 913 -42.20 -39.55 -27.18
CA PRO A 913 -41.59 -38.79 -28.27
C PRO A 913 -42.60 -38.09 -29.18
N GLY A 914 -43.83 -38.58 -29.26
CA GLY A 914 -44.90 -38.01 -30.08
C GLY A 914 -45.35 -36.66 -29.53
N ALA A 915 -45.65 -36.61 -28.23
CA ALA A 915 -45.98 -35.36 -27.53
C ALA A 915 -44.83 -34.36 -27.56
N ALA A 916 -43.58 -34.81 -27.35
CA ALA A 916 -42.40 -33.95 -27.42
C ALA A 916 -42.22 -33.29 -28.82
N SER A 917 -42.52 -34.04 -29.89
CA SER A 917 -42.48 -33.51 -31.26
C SER A 917 -43.59 -32.49 -31.53
N ALA A 918 -44.81 -32.75 -31.05
CA ALA A 918 -45.93 -31.82 -31.15
C ALA A 918 -45.66 -30.49 -30.42
N ILE A 919 -45.09 -30.56 -29.22
CA ILE A 919 -44.69 -29.38 -28.44
C ILE A 919 -43.60 -28.57 -29.17
N ARG A 920 -42.59 -29.22 -29.75
CA ARG A 920 -41.56 -28.52 -30.54
C ARG A 920 -42.13 -27.80 -31.76
N ALA A 921 -43.08 -28.43 -32.46
CA ALA A 921 -43.77 -27.81 -33.58
C ALA A 921 -44.58 -26.57 -33.13
N GLU A 922 -45.15 -26.60 -31.93
CA GLU A 922 -45.83 -25.48 -31.30
C GLU A 922 -44.86 -24.35 -30.89
N CYS A 923 -43.74 -24.67 -30.21
CA CYS A 923 -42.69 -23.71 -29.87
C CYS A 923 -42.14 -23.00 -31.12
N ARG A 924 -42.03 -23.73 -32.23
CA ARG A 924 -41.65 -23.15 -33.52
C ARG A 924 -42.73 -22.21 -34.06
N ARG A 925 -44.03 -22.47 -33.89
CA ARG A 925 -45.08 -21.59 -34.41
C ARG A 925 -45.24 -20.30 -33.60
N THR A 926 -44.96 -20.36 -32.30
CA THR A 926 -45.17 -19.26 -31.35
C THR A 926 -43.97 -18.30 -31.30
N PRO A 927 -44.09 -17.02 -31.71
CA PRO A 927 -42.95 -16.11 -31.83
C PRO A 927 -42.12 -15.92 -30.55
N ALA A 928 -42.76 -15.89 -29.38
CA ALA A 928 -42.06 -15.70 -28.10
C ALA A 928 -41.22 -16.94 -27.70
N LEU A 929 -41.75 -18.15 -27.86
CA LEU A 929 -41.03 -19.41 -27.58
C LEU A 929 -39.93 -19.69 -28.63
N ARG A 930 -40.16 -19.27 -29.88
CA ARG A 930 -39.18 -19.41 -30.96
C ARG A 930 -37.88 -18.65 -30.65
N ARG A 931 -37.93 -17.58 -29.84
CA ARG A 931 -36.73 -16.82 -29.44
C ARG A 931 -35.72 -17.68 -28.68
N GLU A 932 -36.19 -18.67 -27.93
CA GLU A 932 -35.37 -19.55 -27.08
C GLU A 932 -35.40 -21.01 -27.57
N TYR A 933 -35.59 -21.21 -28.88
CA TYR A 933 -35.81 -22.53 -29.47
C TYR A 933 -34.71 -23.57 -29.14
N ALA A 934 -33.48 -23.09 -28.92
CA ALA A 934 -32.32 -23.89 -28.51
C ALA A 934 -32.60 -24.83 -27.33
N LEU A 935 -33.39 -24.34 -26.36
CA LEU A 935 -33.65 -25.01 -25.09
C LEU A 935 -34.59 -26.21 -25.21
N PHE A 936 -35.39 -26.23 -26.28
CA PHE A 936 -36.40 -27.26 -26.54
C PHE A 936 -35.87 -28.38 -27.47
N LEU A 937 -34.62 -28.26 -27.95
CA LEU A 937 -33.99 -29.29 -28.78
C LEU A 937 -33.73 -30.58 -27.99
N PRO A 938 -33.90 -31.76 -28.61
CA PRO A 938 -33.66 -33.05 -27.93
C PRO A 938 -32.21 -33.16 -27.47
N LYS A 939 -31.92 -33.86 -26.37
CA LYS A 939 -30.53 -34.18 -25.99
C LYS A 939 -30.02 -35.34 -26.83
N GLY A 940 -29.09 -35.08 -27.75
CA GLY A 940 -28.51 -36.07 -28.65
C GLY A 940 -28.35 -35.54 -30.08
N THR A 941 -28.27 -36.48 -31.04
CA THR A 941 -28.14 -36.20 -32.47
C THR A 941 -29.36 -35.48 -33.03
N LEU A 942 -29.12 -34.39 -33.75
CA LEU A 942 -30.16 -33.64 -34.43
C LEU A 942 -30.53 -34.32 -35.74
N SER A 943 -31.83 -34.39 -36.06
CA SER A 943 -32.27 -34.83 -37.39
C SER A 943 -31.97 -33.73 -38.43
N ALA A 944 -31.86 -34.11 -39.70
CA ALA A 944 -31.63 -33.15 -40.80
C ALA A 944 -32.75 -32.10 -40.91
N GLU A 945 -33.97 -32.43 -40.49
CA GLU A 945 -35.10 -31.50 -40.44
C GLU A 945 -34.93 -30.49 -39.29
N GLN A 946 -34.53 -30.96 -38.10
CA GLN A 946 -34.28 -30.10 -36.94
C GLN A 946 -33.11 -29.15 -37.16
N LEU A 947 -32.05 -29.60 -37.86
CA LEU A 947 -30.93 -28.73 -38.23
C LEU A 947 -31.36 -27.61 -39.17
N ARG A 948 -32.17 -27.91 -40.19
CA ARG A 948 -32.73 -26.87 -41.09
C ARG A 948 -33.59 -25.86 -40.33
N ASP A 949 -34.38 -26.33 -39.38
CA ASP A 949 -35.22 -25.47 -38.55
C ASP A 949 -34.37 -24.55 -37.66
N VAL A 950 -33.30 -25.06 -37.05
CA VAL A 950 -32.34 -24.28 -36.27
C VAL A 950 -31.65 -23.22 -37.13
N ILE A 951 -31.21 -23.57 -38.34
CA ILE A 951 -30.57 -22.63 -39.28
C ILE A 951 -31.54 -21.51 -39.67
N GLN A 952 -32.82 -21.84 -39.92
CA GLN A 952 -33.84 -20.84 -40.20
C GLN A 952 -34.01 -19.86 -39.02
N ILE A 953 -34.17 -20.39 -37.80
CA ILE A 953 -34.40 -19.59 -36.59
C ILE A 953 -33.16 -18.76 -36.22
N ALA A 954 -31.95 -19.26 -36.47
CA ALA A 954 -30.72 -18.53 -36.25
C ALA A 954 -30.65 -17.21 -37.05
N THR A 955 -31.33 -17.12 -38.20
CA THR A 955 -31.37 -15.91 -39.04
C THR A 955 -32.43 -14.88 -38.61
N GLU A 956 -33.39 -15.23 -37.74
CA GLU A 956 -34.49 -14.34 -37.36
C GLU A 956 -34.08 -13.26 -36.35
N VAL A 957 -34.50 -12.01 -36.58
CA VAL A 957 -34.22 -10.87 -35.68
C VAL A 957 -35.01 -11.02 -34.38
N GLY A 958 -34.31 -10.98 -33.23
CA GLY A 958 -34.92 -11.08 -31.89
C GLY A 958 -34.84 -12.47 -31.24
N THR A 959 -34.17 -13.45 -31.86
CA THR A 959 -33.84 -14.74 -31.25
C THR A 959 -32.58 -14.66 -30.38
N ALA A 960 -32.52 -15.43 -29.29
CA ALA A 960 -31.38 -15.55 -28.40
C ALA A 960 -30.29 -16.43 -29.04
N ALA A 961 -29.69 -15.95 -30.12
CA ALA A 961 -28.76 -16.72 -30.95
C ALA A 961 -27.52 -17.23 -30.19
N TRP A 962 -27.13 -16.57 -29.08
CA TRP A 962 -26.09 -17.07 -28.17
C TRP A 962 -26.39 -18.46 -27.60
N GLN A 963 -27.67 -18.82 -27.40
CA GLN A 963 -28.07 -20.15 -26.92
C GLN A 963 -27.87 -21.23 -27.99
N LEU A 964 -27.85 -20.86 -29.27
CA LEU A 964 -27.65 -21.79 -30.39
C LEU A 964 -26.18 -22.05 -30.69
N THR A 965 -25.26 -21.27 -30.09
CA THR A 965 -23.81 -21.47 -30.27
C THR A 965 -23.35 -22.81 -29.71
N ASP A 966 -24.05 -23.37 -28.71
CA ASP A 966 -23.73 -24.65 -28.09
C ASP A 966 -23.86 -25.85 -29.04
N ILE A 967 -24.70 -25.71 -30.07
CA ILE A 967 -24.93 -26.71 -31.11
C ILE A 967 -23.68 -26.88 -31.99
N VAL A 968 -22.91 -25.81 -32.18
CA VAL A 968 -21.70 -25.82 -33.03
C VAL A 968 -20.60 -26.70 -32.44
N TRP A 969 -20.43 -26.68 -31.12
CA TRP A 969 -19.27 -27.27 -30.44
C TRP A 969 -19.51 -28.53 -29.61
N ARG A 970 -20.77 -28.88 -29.28
CA ARG A 970 -21.04 -30.12 -28.54
C ARG A 970 -20.92 -31.36 -29.43
N GLU A 971 -19.99 -32.25 -29.10
CA GLU A 971 -19.76 -33.52 -29.82
C GLU A 971 -21.02 -34.42 -29.84
N GLU A 972 -21.83 -34.39 -28.77
CA GLU A 972 -23.08 -35.15 -28.62
C GLU A 972 -24.14 -34.84 -29.70
N ARG A 973 -24.02 -33.70 -30.40
CA ARG A 973 -24.95 -33.28 -31.46
C ARG A 973 -24.72 -33.98 -32.79
N GLY A 974 -23.55 -34.61 -32.98
CA GLY A 974 -23.21 -35.36 -34.20
C GLY A 974 -23.23 -34.53 -35.50
N LEU A 975 -22.99 -33.21 -35.41
CA LEU A 975 -22.98 -32.31 -36.56
C LEU A 975 -21.74 -32.55 -37.43
N ASP A 976 -21.95 -32.61 -38.75
CA ASP A 976 -20.87 -32.56 -39.74
C ASP A 976 -20.34 -31.13 -39.92
N ASP A 977 -19.17 -31.00 -40.56
CA ASP A 977 -18.54 -29.69 -40.74
C ASP A 977 -19.35 -28.79 -41.69
N GLU A 978 -20.11 -29.38 -42.62
CA GLU A 978 -21.00 -28.67 -43.53
C GLU A 978 -22.19 -28.06 -42.79
N GLY A 979 -22.80 -28.80 -41.86
CA GLY A 979 -23.84 -28.31 -40.95
C GLY A 979 -23.35 -27.22 -40.01
N ARG A 980 -22.12 -27.32 -39.50
CA ARG A 980 -21.48 -26.26 -38.68
C ARG A 980 -21.31 -24.96 -39.47
N VAL A 981 -20.78 -25.06 -40.69
CA VAL A 981 -20.58 -23.94 -41.61
C VAL A 981 -21.91 -23.25 -41.92
N CYS A 982 -22.95 -24.00 -42.26
CA CYS A 982 -24.29 -23.45 -42.53
C CYS A 982 -24.85 -22.65 -41.34
N LEU A 983 -24.66 -23.16 -40.11
CA LEU A 983 -25.13 -22.49 -38.90
C LEU A 983 -24.33 -21.22 -38.58
N LEU A 984 -23.01 -21.26 -38.73
CA LEU A 984 -22.16 -20.07 -38.56
C LEU A 984 -22.45 -18.99 -39.61
N GLN A 985 -22.73 -19.37 -40.86
CA GLN A 985 -23.19 -18.43 -41.89
C GLN A 985 -24.54 -17.80 -41.55
N ALA A 986 -25.42 -18.55 -40.89
CA ALA A 986 -26.69 -18.01 -40.42
C ALA A 986 -26.49 -16.96 -39.32
N PHE A 987 -25.55 -17.19 -38.38
CA PHE A 987 -25.19 -16.18 -37.37
C PHE A 987 -24.57 -14.93 -37.99
N MET A 988 -23.68 -15.06 -38.97
CA MET A 988 -23.03 -13.93 -39.65
C MET A 988 -24.00 -12.95 -40.31
N LYS A 989 -25.22 -13.37 -40.66
CA LYS A 989 -26.25 -12.48 -41.26
C LYS A 989 -26.87 -11.50 -40.25
N ARG A 990 -26.54 -11.61 -38.96
CA ARG A 990 -27.07 -10.77 -37.89
C ARG A 990 -26.11 -9.64 -37.52
N ALA A 991 -26.64 -8.59 -36.89
CA ALA A 991 -25.83 -7.47 -36.38
C ALA A 991 -24.87 -7.89 -35.24
N ASP A 992 -25.30 -8.79 -34.35
CA ASP A 992 -24.49 -9.42 -33.28
C ASP A 992 -23.70 -10.66 -33.76
N GLY A 993 -23.81 -10.99 -35.05
CA GLY A 993 -23.29 -12.22 -35.66
C GLY A 993 -21.80 -12.49 -35.46
N PRO A 994 -20.91 -11.51 -35.71
CA PRO A 994 -19.47 -11.72 -35.58
C PRO A 994 -19.01 -12.17 -34.18
N LEU A 995 -19.61 -11.64 -33.12
CA LEU A 995 -19.31 -12.00 -31.73
C LEU A 995 -19.74 -13.45 -31.45
N LEU A 996 -20.96 -13.81 -31.84
CA LEU A 996 -21.52 -15.15 -31.67
C LEU A 996 -20.68 -16.23 -32.38
N VAL A 997 -20.17 -15.92 -33.58
CA VAL A 997 -19.29 -16.82 -34.34
C VAL A 997 -17.95 -16.99 -33.64
N SER A 998 -17.37 -15.90 -33.12
CA SER A 998 -16.09 -15.94 -32.41
C SER A 998 -16.16 -16.78 -31.13
N ASP A 999 -17.24 -16.63 -30.35
CA ASP A 999 -17.51 -17.42 -29.15
C ASP A 999 -17.69 -18.91 -29.49
N ALA A 1000 -18.51 -19.21 -30.49
CA ALA A 1000 -18.77 -20.58 -30.92
C ALA A 1000 -17.49 -21.30 -31.37
N LEU A 1001 -16.61 -20.62 -32.11
CA LEU A 1001 -15.34 -21.18 -32.58
C LEU A 1001 -14.32 -21.35 -31.45
N ASN A 1002 -14.26 -20.41 -30.50
CA ASN A 1002 -13.41 -20.54 -29.31
C ASN A 1002 -13.83 -21.74 -28.46
N MET A 1003 -15.14 -21.94 -28.28
CA MET A 1003 -15.69 -23.08 -27.55
C MET A 1003 -15.50 -24.40 -28.32
N LEU A 1004 -15.63 -24.41 -29.65
CA LEU A 1004 -15.32 -25.57 -30.49
C LEU A 1004 -13.86 -25.99 -30.31
N ARG A 1005 -12.93 -25.03 -30.35
CA ARG A 1005 -11.50 -25.30 -30.14
C ARG A 1005 -11.21 -25.91 -28.76
N HIS A 1006 -11.91 -25.43 -27.73
CA HIS A 1006 -11.79 -25.97 -26.38
C HIS A 1006 -12.38 -27.39 -26.27
N ALA A 1007 -13.56 -27.63 -26.86
CA ALA A 1007 -14.22 -28.94 -26.87
C ALA A 1007 -13.40 -29.99 -27.63
N GLU A 1008 -12.82 -29.62 -28.78
CA GLU A 1008 -11.95 -30.50 -29.57
C GLU A 1008 -10.63 -30.82 -28.86
N LYS A 1009 -10.22 -30.09 -27.81
CA LYS A 1009 -8.92 -30.24 -27.11
C LYS A 1009 -7.71 -30.34 -28.05
N GLY A 1010 -7.78 -29.70 -29.22
CA GLY A 1010 -6.70 -29.75 -30.22
C GLY A 1010 -6.65 -31.00 -31.10
N LYS A 1011 -7.71 -31.82 -31.17
CA LYS A 1011 -7.80 -33.01 -32.06
C LYS A 1011 -7.54 -32.70 -33.54
N ARG A 1012 -7.84 -31.50 -34.02
CA ARG A 1012 -7.61 -31.04 -35.41
C ARG A 1012 -6.54 -29.97 -35.46
N GLU A 1013 -5.47 -30.20 -36.23
CA GLU A 1013 -4.40 -29.21 -36.41
C GLU A 1013 -4.85 -28.02 -37.27
N ILE A 1014 -5.58 -28.28 -38.36
CA ILE A 1014 -6.08 -27.31 -39.34
C ILE A 1014 -7.59 -27.51 -39.52
N TRP A 1015 -8.36 -26.42 -39.52
CA TRP A 1015 -9.79 -26.44 -39.80
C TRP A 1015 -10.07 -26.40 -41.31
N PRO A 1016 -11.22 -26.95 -41.77
CA PRO A 1016 -11.64 -26.85 -43.18
C PRO A 1016 -11.71 -25.40 -43.66
N GLU A 1017 -11.41 -25.18 -44.94
CA GLU A 1017 -11.35 -23.85 -45.57
C GLU A 1017 -12.63 -23.02 -45.34
N ALA A 1018 -13.80 -23.65 -45.50
CA ALA A 1018 -15.08 -22.99 -45.28
C ALA A 1018 -15.29 -22.50 -43.83
N LEU A 1019 -14.77 -23.22 -42.84
CA LEU A 1019 -14.90 -22.85 -41.42
C LEU A 1019 -13.89 -21.76 -41.04
N ARG A 1020 -12.67 -21.80 -41.62
CA ARG A 1020 -11.67 -20.73 -41.50
C ARG A 1020 -12.16 -19.41 -42.08
N ALA A 1021 -12.74 -19.44 -43.28
CA ALA A 1021 -13.21 -18.24 -43.99
C ALA A 1021 -14.24 -17.47 -43.15
N ILE A 1022 -15.20 -18.16 -42.54
CA ILE A 1022 -16.23 -17.54 -41.69
C ILE A 1022 -15.64 -16.95 -40.41
N GLY A 1023 -14.70 -17.66 -39.76
CA GLY A 1023 -14.03 -17.14 -38.58
C GLY A 1023 -13.17 -15.89 -38.86
N LEU A 1024 -12.58 -15.80 -40.05
CA LEU A 1024 -11.84 -14.62 -40.50
C LEU A 1024 -12.76 -13.43 -40.77
N GLU A 1025 -13.91 -13.66 -41.44
CA GLU A 1025 -14.92 -12.62 -41.67
C GLU A 1025 -15.48 -12.06 -40.36
N ALA A 1026 -15.74 -12.93 -39.37
CA ALA A 1026 -16.17 -12.51 -38.04
C ALA A 1026 -15.10 -11.66 -37.32
N ALA A 1027 -13.84 -12.09 -37.34
CA ALA A 1027 -12.75 -11.34 -36.73
C ALA A 1027 -12.55 -9.96 -37.36
N ILE A 1028 -12.63 -9.86 -38.70
CA ILE A 1028 -12.51 -8.59 -39.42
C ILE A 1028 -13.66 -7.65 -39.05
N ALA A 1029 -14.90 -8.15 -39.04
CA ALA A 1029 -16.07 -7.33 -38.68
C ALA A 1029 -15.98 -6.77 -37.26
N ILE A 1030 -15.46 -7.56 -36.30
CA ILE A 1030 -15.24 -7.10 -34.91
C ILE A 1030 -14.15 -6.02 -34.84
N ILE A 1031 -13.06 -6.17 -35.61
CA ILE A 1031 -11.97 -5.19 -35.66
C ILE A 1031 -12.44 -3.85 -36.24
N GLU A 1032 -13.35 -3.86 -37.21
CA GLU A 1032 -13.88 -2.65 -37.83
C GLU A 1032 -14.89 -1.90 -36.94
N ASP A 1033 -15.49 -2.56 -35.94
CA ASP A 1033 -16.53 -2.00 -35.05
C ASP A 1033 -15.98 -1.10 -33.93
N HIS A 1034 -16.70 -0.05 -33.55
CA HIS A 1034 -16.17 1.07 -32.75
C HIS A 1034 -15.92 0.76 -31.26
N GLU A 1035 -16.50 -0.28 -30.66
CA GLU A 1035 -16.37 -0.58 -29.22
C GLU A 1035 -15.60 -1.89 -28.96
N LEU A 1036 -14.28 -1.79 -28.76
CA LEU A 1036 -13.43 -2.93 -28.39
C LEU A 1036 -12.89 -2.76 -26.97
N ASN A 1037 -12.87 -3.85 -26.21
CA ASN A 1037 -12.24 -3.94 -24.90
C ASN A 1037 -11.17 -5.06 -24.89
N GLY A 1038 -10.34 -5.11 -23.85
CA GLY A 1038 -9.24 -6.09 -23.77
C GLY A 1038 -9.67 -7.57 -23.73
N ASN A 1039 -10.90 -7.88 -23.30
CA ASN A 1039 -11.41 -9.26 -23.30
C ASN A 1039 -11.76 -9.71 -24.72
N LEU A 1040 -12.43 -8.85 -25.48
CA LEU A 1040 -12.78 -9.10 -26.88
C LEU A 1040 -11.53 -9.25 -27.77
N ASP A 1041 -10.49 -8.44 -27.53
CA ASP A 1041 -9.19 -8.58 -28.21
C ASP A 1041 -8.57 -9.96 -27.98
N HIS A 1042 -8.62 -10.47 -26.75
CA HIS A 1042 -8.11 -11.79 -26.43
C HIS A 1042 -8.92 -12.91 -27.12
N GLU A 1043 -10.25 -12.77 -27.19
CA GLU A 1043 -11.13 -13.73 -27.88
C GLU A 1043 -10.89 -13.76 -29.39
N VAL A 1044 -10.79 -12.59 -30.02
CA VAL A 1044 -10.48 -12.44 -31.46
C VAL A 1044 -9.09 -12.99 -31.77
N ALA A 1045 -8.09 -12.68 -30.94
CA ALA A 1045 -6.74 -13.21 -31.09
C ALA A 1045 -6.70 -14.74 -31.09
N ARG A 1046 -7.54 -15.40 -30.26
CA ARG A 1046 -7.63 -16.87 -30.22
C ARG A 1046 -8.29 -17.45 -31.47
N VAL A 1047 -9.35 -16.84 -31.98
CA VAL A 1047 -10.00 -17.25 -33.23
C VAL A 1047 -9.03 -17.13 -34.40
N LEU A 1048 -8.38 -15.98 -34.55
CA LEU A 1048 -7.36 -15.75 -35.59
C LEU A 1048 -6.21 -16.76 -35.49
N SER A 1049 -5.77 -17.08 -34.27
CA SER A 1049 -4.70 -18.09 -34.07
C SER A 1049 -5.04 -19.48 -34.59
N SER A 1050 -6.33 -19.79 -34.74
CA SER A 1050 -6.82 -21.06 -35.26
C SER A 1050 -7.14 -20.97 -36.75
N CYS A 1051 -7.69 -19.84 -37.23
CA CYS A 1051 -8.07 -19.67 -38.63
C CYS A 1051 -6.90 -19.40 -39.58
N LEU A 1052 -5.83 -18.76 -39.12
CA LEU A 1052 -4.66 -18.42 -39.94
C LEU A 1052 -3.65 -19.59 -40.09
N ARG A 1053 -3.91 -20.76 -39.49
CA ARG A 1053 -3.05 -21.94 -39.64
C ARG A 1053 -3.14 -22.48 -41.07
N GLY A 1054 -2.01 -22.43 -41.79
CA GLY A 1054 -1.91 -22.88 -43.18
C GLY A 1054 -2.31 -21.81 -44.22
N ASP A 1055 -2.45 -20.54 -43.82
CA ASP A 1055 -2.59 -19.42 -44.76
C ASP A 1055 -1.24 -19.11 -45.44
N LYS A 1056 -1.29 -18.70 -46.71
CA LYS A 1056 -0.13 -18.23 -47.50
C LYS A 1056 0.05 -16.71 -47.40
N GLY A 1057 -0.67 -16.04 -46.50
CA GLY A 1057 -0.57 -14.61 -46.20
C GLY A 1057 -1.68 -13.75 -46.82
N ALA A 1058 -2.62 -14.33 -47.58
CA ALA A 1058 -3.72 -13.58 -48.18
C ALA A 1058 -4.77 -13.17 -47.14
N ASP A 1059 -5.09 -14.07 -46.21
CA ASP A 1059 -6.05 -13.80 -45.14
C ASP A 1059 -5.45 -12.87 -44.08
N ALA A 1060 -4.17 -13.05 -43.74
CA ALA A 1060 -3.45 -12.15 -42.84
C ALA A 1060 -3.40 -10.70 -43.36
N ASN A 1061 -3.28 -10.50 -44.68
CA ASN A 1061 -3.29 -9.18 -45.30
C ASN A 1061 -4.63 -8.46 -45.08
N ARG A 1062 -5.76 -9.17 -45.26
CA ARG A 1062 -7.10 -8.60 -45.07
C ARG A 1062 -7.32 -8.13 -43.63
N VAL A 1063 -6.85 -8.90 -42.65
CA VAL A 1063 -6.95 -8.54 -41.23
C VAL A 1063 -6.09 -7.30 -40.92
N MET A 1064 -4.86 -7.25 -41.44
CA MET A 1064 -3.99 -6.08 -41.26
C MET A 1064 -4.56 -4.80 -41.89
N ASP A 1065 -5.20 -4.90 -43.07
CA ASP A 1065 -5.85 -3.76 -43.72
C ASP A 1065 -7.02 -3.20 -42.88
N ALA A 1066 -7.81 -4.08 -42.24
CA ALA A 1066 -8.85 -3.68 -41.31
C ALA A 1066 -8.29 -2.95 -40.07
N ILE A 1067 -7.19 -3.46 -39.49
CA ILE A 1067 -6.51 -2.85 -38.34
C ILE A 1067 -5.94 -1.47 -38.71
N ILE A 1068 -5.31 -1.33 -39.87
CA ILE A 1068 -4.75 -0.05 -40.34
C ILE A 1068 -5.85 0.97 -40.61
N SER A 1069 -6.93 0.56 -41.28
CA SER A 1069 -8.12 1.39 -41.51
C SER A 1069 -8.71 1.91 -40.19
N ARG A 1070 -8.76 1.05 -39.16
CA ARG A 1070 -9.17 1.45 -37.81
C ARG A 1070 -8.19 2.43 -37.17
N ALA A 1071 -6.89 2.12 -37.18
CA ALA A 1071 -5.86 2.94 -36.57
C ALA A 1071 -5.85 4.35 -37.18
N ALA A 1072 -6.05 4.46 -38.50
CA ALA A 1072 -6.18 5.74 -39.20
C ALA A 1072 -7.35 6.60 -38.68
N ARG A 1073 -8.49 6.00 -38.32
CA ARG A 1073 -9.64 6.70 -37.73
C ARG A 1073 -9.39 7.17 -36.28
N ARG A 1074 -8.41 6.57 -35.58
CA ARG A 1074 -8.10 6.82 -34.15
C ARG A 1074 -6.72 7.44 -33.92
N TYR A 1075 -6.24 8.25 -34.86
CA TYR A 1075 -4.94 8.95 -34.75
C TYR A 1075 -3.76 8.00 -34.44
N GLY A 1076 -3.81 6.76 -34.94
CA GLY A 1076 -2.78 5.74 -34.78
C GLY A 1076 -2.82 4.94 -33.47
N SER A 1077 -3.88 5.06 -32.65
CA SER A 1077 -4.02 4.31 -31.39
C SER A 1077 -4.52 2.87 -31.59
N THR A 1078 -3.83 1.90 -30.96
CA THR A 1078 -4.15 0.46 -31.01
C THR A 1078 -4.13 -0.23 -29.63
N TYR A 1079 -4.31 0.54 -28.55
CA TYR A 1079 -4.32 0.00 -27.18
C TYR A 1079 -5.30 -1.17 -26.98
N ASP A 1080 -6.43 -1.13 -27.68
CA ASP A 1080 -7.51 -2.13 -27.58
C ASP A 1080 -7.24 -3.41 -28.42
N LEU A 1081 -6.10 -3.53 -29.11
CA LEU A 1081 -5.79 -4.63 -30.07
C LEU A 1081 -4.43 -5.32 -29.85
N THR A 1082 -3.88 -5.23 -28.64
CA THR A 1082 -2.53 -5.73 -28.32
C THR A 1082 -2.36 -7.24 -28.50
N ALA A 1083 -3.35 -8.05 -28.12
CA ALA A 1083 -3.33 -9.50 -28.26
C ALA A 1083 -3.46 -9.93 -29.73
N THR A 1084 -4.35 -9.29 -30.49
CA THR A 1084 -4.58 -9.54 -31.91
C THR A 1084 -3.34 -9.25 -32.75
N LEU A 1085 -2.71 -8.07 -32.55
CA LEU A 1085 -1.45 -7.72 -33.19
C LEU A 1085 -0.34 -8.73 -32.83
N GLY A 1086 -0.30 -9.18 -31.58
CA GLY A 1086 0.65 -10.20 -31.13
C GLY A 1086 0.49 -11.57 -31.80
N THR A 1087 -0.74 -11.98 -32.11
CA THR A 1087 -1.02 -13.23 -32.84
C THR A 1087 -0.59 -13.14 -34.30
N LEU A 1088 -0.88 -12.01 -34.97
CA LEU A 1088 -0.49 -11.78 -36.36
C LEU A 1088 1.04 -11.73 -36.52
N ALA A 1089 1.72 -11.05 -35.60
CA ALA A 1089 3.18 -11.03 -35.53
C ALA A 1089 3.77 -12.45 -35.45
N ARG A 1090 3.15 -13.36 -34.69
CA ARG A 1090 3.63 -14.73 -34.55
C ARG A 1090 3.37 -15.62 -35.76
N GLN A 1091 2.22 -15.48 -36.41
CA GLN A 1091 1.74 -16.42 -37.44
C GLN A 1091 2.03 -15.99 -38.87
N SER A 1092 2.11 -14.69 -39.14
CA SER A 1092 2.46 -14.16 -40.46
C SER A 1092 3.40 -12.96 -40.34
N PRO A 1093 4.65 -13.19 -39.87
CA PRO A 1093 5.60 -12.11 -39.56
C PRO A 1093 5.88 -11.18 -40.75
N HIS A 1094 6.04 -11.74 -41.95
CA HIS A 1094 6.37 -10.96 -43.15
C HIS A 1094 5.22 -10.02 -43.58
N VAL A 1095 3.97 -10.47 -43.49
CA VAL A 1095 2.78 -9.66 -43.81
C VAL A 1095 2.59 -8.57 -42.74
N PHE A 1096 2.79 -8.91 -41.48
CA PHE A 1096 2.74 -7.96 -40.38
C PHE A 1096 3.77 -6.83 -40.55
N LEU A 1097 5.04 -7.17 -40.80
CA LEU A 1097 6.13 -6.19 -40.93
C LEU A 1097 5.95 -5.28 -42.14
N SER A 1098 5.57 -5.80 -43.31
CA SER A 1098 5.41 -5.00 -44.53
C SER A 1098 4.25 -3.99 -44.46
N LYS A 1099 3.19 -4.31 -43.70
CA LYS A 1099 2.02 -3.43 -43.52
C LYS A 1099 2.23 -2.40 -42.40
N VAL A 1100 2.96 -2.76 -41.35
CA VAL A 1100 3.33 -1.84 -40.26
C VAL A 1100 4.40 -0.85 -40.73
N PHE A 1101 5.37 -1.30 -41.53
CA PHE A 1101 6.46 -0.50 -42.07
C PHE A 1101 6.42 -0.48 -43.61
N PRO A 1102 5.55 0.33 -44.23
CA PRO A 1102 5.49 0.43 -45.68
C PRO A 1102 6.78 1.00 -46.29
N ASP A 1103 7.17 0.48 -47.45
CA ASP A 1103 8.34 0.95 -48.19
C ASP A 1103 8.13 2.43 -48.63
N GLY A 1104 9.13 3.29 -48.39
CA GLY A 1104 9.09 4.72 -48.75
C GLY A 1104 8.57 5.71 -47.69
N THR A 1105 8.03 5.26 -46.54
CA THR A 1105 7.65 6.13 -45.40
C THR A 1105 8.52 5.87 -44.17
N GLU A 1106 8.98 6.93 -43.48
CA GLU A 1106 9.83 6.82 -42.29
C GLU A 1106 9.07 6.40 -41.01
N LEU A 1107 7.76 6.66 -40.94
CA LEU A 1107 6.94 6.38 -39.75
C LEU A 1107 6.10 5.11 -39.95
N PRO A 1108 5.89 4.30 -38.90
CA PRO A 1108 5.02 3.13 -38.98
C PRO A 1108 3.55 3.56 -39.15
N SER A 1109 2.77 2.72 -39.83
CA SER A 1109 1.33 2.94 -40.03
C SER A 1109 0.52 2.83 -38.72
N ILE A 1110 1.14 2.29 -37.66
CA ILE A 1110 0.59 2.10 -36.32
C ILE A 1110 1.60 2.61 -35.30
N ARG A 1111 1.15 3.36 -34.27
CA ARG A 1111 2.03 3.78 -33.17
C ARG A 1111 2.05 2.72 -32.07
N PHE A 1112 3.23 2.22 -31.73
CA PHE A 1112 3.41 1.39 -30.55
C PHE A 1112 3.70 2.31 -29.34
N ARG A 1113 2.76 2.43 -28.40
CA ARG A 1113 3.05 3.08 -27.10
C ARG A 1113 3.54 2.04 -26.10
N ASP A 1114 4.60 2.37 -25.37
CA ASP A 1114 5.12 1.65 -24.21
C ASP A 1114 4.06 1.58 -23.09
N SER A 1115 3.11 0.65 -23.22
CA SER A 1115 2.13 0.31 -22.19
C SER A 1115 2.72 -0.73 -21.21
N LEU A 1116 2.00 -1.00 -20.11
CA LEU A 1116 2.40 -1.96 -19.07
C LEU A 1116 2.53 -3.42 -19.56
N GLN A 1117 2.15 -3.73 -20.80
CA GLN A 1117 2.19 -5.06 -21.42
C GLN A 1117 3.28 -5.16 -22.50
N PRO A 1118 3.91 -6.33 -22.72
CA PRO A 1118 4.87 -6.52 -23.82
C PRO A 1118 4.23 -6.22 -25.18
N GLY A 1119 4.82 -5.30 -25.96
CA GLY A 1119 4.29 -4.88 -27.26
C GLY A 1119 4.25 -6.01 -28.29
N ALA A 1120 3.44 -5.87 -29.34
CA ALA A 1120 3.27 -6.89 -30.38
C ALA A 1120 4.59 -7.30 -31.07
N LEU A 1121 5.53 -6.35 -31.19
CA LEU A 1121 6.87 -6.58 -31.74
C LEU A 1121 7.74 -7.52 -30.89
N SER A 1122 7.48 -7.65 -29.59
CA SER A 1122 8.22 -8.59 -28.72
C SER A 1122 7.77 -10.04 -28.90
N ARG A 1123 6.70 -10.29 -29.66
CA ARG A 1123 6.15 -11.64 -29.95
C ARG A 1123 6.56 -12.16 -31.33
N LEU A 1124 7.35 -11.39 -32.09
CA LEU A 1124 7.91 -11.77 -33.38
C LEU A 1124 9.01 -12.84 -33.24
N PRO A 1125 9.05 -13.86 -34.12
CA PRO A 1125 10.20 -14.74 -34.24
C PRO A 1125 11.43 -13.94 -34.71
N PRO A 1126 12.58 -13.99 -34.01
CA PRO A 1126 13.77 -13.22 -34.36
C PRO A 1126 14.31 -13.51 -35.78
N GLU A 1127 14.25 -14.77 -36.21
CA GLU A 1127 14.73 -15.20 -37.53
C GLU A 1127 13.93 -14.55 -38.66
N ALA A 1128 12.60 -14.54 -38.55
CA ALA A 1128 11.73 -13.94 -39.56
C ALA A 1128 11.89 -12.42 -39.66
N LEU A 1129 12.23 -11.75 -38.56
CA LEU A 1129 12.53 -10.32 -38.55
C LEU A 1129 13.85 -10.03 -39.27
N ILE A 1130 14.88 -10.82 -39.02
CA ILE A 1130 16.20 -10.70 -39.65
C ILE A 1130 16.09 -10.92 -41.17
N ASP A 1131 15.41 -11.98 -41.59
CA ASP A 1131 15.20 -12.28 -43.02
C ASP A 1131 14.51 -11.12 -43.75
N TRP A 1132 13.48 -10.53 -43.15
CA TRP A 1132 12.76 -9.40 -43.73
C TRP A 1132 13.61 -8.11 -43.80
N CYS A 1133 14.47 -7.88 -42.80
CA CYS A 1133 15.39 -6.75 -42.82
C CYS A 1133 16.54 -6.95 -43.82
N ASN A 1134 16.97 -8.19 -44.09
CA ASN A 1134 18.01 -8.49 -45.08
C ASN A 1134 17.59 -8.13 -46.52
N GLU A 1135 16.30 -8.07 -46.81
CA GLU A 1135 15.79 -7.69 -48.14
C GLU A 1135 16.02 -6.21 -48.49
N ASN A 1136 16.11 -5.31 -47.49
CA ASN A 1136 16.36 -3.89 -47.70
C ASN A 1136 17.08 -3.25 -46.50
N ALA A 1137 18.26 -2.66 -46.74
CA ALA A 1137 19.10 -2.05 -45.72
C ALA A 1137 18.40 -0.95 -44.89
N ASP A 1138 17.47 -0.20 -45.48
CA ASP A 1138 16.74 0.88 -44.78
C ASP A 1138 15.75 0.36 -43.72
N ARG A 1139 15.39 -0.93 -43.78
CA ARG A 1139 14.43 -1.55 -42.84
C ARG A 1139 15.01 -1.71 -41.44
N TRP A 1140 16.32 -1.88 -41.31
CA TRP A 1140 17.01 -2.00 -40.02
C TRP A 1140 16.85 -0.76 -39.15
N THR A 1141 17.04 0.42 -39.74
CA THR A 1141 16.96 1.72 -39.04
C THR A 1141 15.52 2.11 -38.70
N ARG A 1142 14.53 1.62 -39.45
CA ARG A 1142 13.09 1.90 -39.21
C ARG A 1142 12.50 1.08 -38.06
N VAL A 1143 12.93 -0.18 -37.92
CA VAL A 1143 12.39 -1.08 -36.89
C VAL A 1143 13.07 -0.85 -35.54
N ALA A 1144 14.36 -0.51 -35.52
CA ALA A 1144 15.14 -0.39 -34.28
C ALA A 1144 14.52 0.56 -33.21
N PRO A 1145 13.94 1.72 -33.55
CA PRO A 1145 13.29 2.61 -32.58
C PRO A 1145 11.94 2.10 -32.05
N GLU A 1146 11.32 1.10 -32.66
CA GLU A 1146 9.99 0.60 -32.25
C GLU A 1146 10.08 -0.69 -31.43
N ILE A 1147 11.26 -1.32 -31.35
CA ILE A 1147 11.49 -2.50 -30.52
C ILE A 1147 11.76 -2.09 -29.07
N SER A 1148 11.04 -2.72 -28.14
CA SER A 1148 11.35 -2.64 -26.70
C SER A 1148 12.74 -3.22 -26.43
N SER A 1149 13.72 -2.33 -26.24
CA SER A 1149 15.13 -2.68 -26.07
C SER A 1149 15.41 -3.43 -24.76
N PHE A 1150 14.56 -3.24 -23.74
CA PHE A 1150 14.71 -3.81 -22.40
C PHE A 1150 13.54 -4.73 -22.05
N THR A 1151 13.79 -5.82 -21.32
CA THR A 1151 12.73 -6.70 -20.82
C THR A 1151 12.05 -6.10 -19.58
N ARG A 1152 10.72 -5.92 -19.62
CA ARG A 1152 9.90 -5.66 -18.42
C ARG A 1152 9.50 -7.01 -17.81
N GLY A 1153 10.09 -7.36 -16.67
CA GLY A 1153 9.71 -8.53 -15.88
C GLY A 1153 8.69 -8.19 -14.80
N SER A 1154 8.03 -9.18 -14.20
CA SER A 1154 7.47 -9.05 -12.85
C SER A 1154 8.58 -8.55 -11.89
N GLU A 1155 8.22 -7.92 -10.76
CA GLU A 1155 9.15 -7.21 -9.85
C GLU A 1155 10.46 -7.95 -9.50
N GLU A 1156 10.50 -9.29 -9.59
CA GLU A 1156 11.73 -10.10 -9.44
C GLU A 1156 12.64 -10.13 -10.68
N LYS A 1157 12.10 -10.10 -11.91
CA LYS A 1157 12.86 -10.15 -13.17
C LYS A 1157 13.35 -8.78 -13.65
N GLU A 1158 12.80 -7.68 -13.14
CA GLU A 1158 13.39 -6.33 -13.33
C GLU A 1158 14.73 -6.15 -12.61
N ARG A 1159 15.12 -7.09 -11.73
CA ARG A 1159 16.43 -7.11 -11.06
C ARG A 1159 17.57 -7.48 -11.99
N THR A 1160 17.29 -8.16 -13.11
CA THR A 1160 18.25 -8.52 -14.16
C THR A 1160 17.91 -7.74 -15.42
N GLY A 1161 18.35 -6.47 -15.50
CA GLY A 1161 18.13 -5.62 -16.67
C GLY A 1161 18.85 -6.16 -17.92
N GLY A 1162 18.22 -7.10 -18.62
CA GLY A 1162 18.74 -7.68 -19.85
C GLY A 1162 18.17 -6.99 -21.10
N VAL A 1163 18.96 -6.97 -22.16
CA VAL A 1163 18.47 -6.63 -23.51
C VAL A 1163 17.45 -7.70 -23.92
N SER A 1164 16.35 -7.29 -24.54
CA SER A 1164 15.35 -8.22 -25.09
C SER A 1164 15.97 -9.21 -26.07
N GLU A 1165 15.53 -10.48 -26.09
CA GLU A 1165 16.05 -11.50 -27.02
C GLU A 1165 15.95 -11.05 -28.48
N VAL A 1166 14.85 -10.37 -28.84
CA VAL A 1166 14.64 -9.81 -30.18
C VAL A 1166 15.61 -8.66 -30.48
N ALA A 1167 15.88 -7.80 -29.49
CA ALA A 1167 16.81 -6.69 -29.63
C ALA A 1167 18.27 -7.17 -29.73
N ALA A 1168 18.65 -8.20 -28.97
CA ALA A 1168 19.97 -8.82 -29.05
C ALA A 1168 20.19 -9.53 -30.41
N ALA A 1169 19.17 -10.23 -30.91
CA ALA A 1169 19.21 -10.88 -32.22
C ALA A 1169 19.33 -9.86 -33.36
N LEU A 1170 18.57 -8.76 -33.30
CA LEU A 1170 18.64 -7.68 -34.30
C LEU A 1170 20.03 -7.03 -34.32
N LEU A 1171 20.59 -6.71 -33.15
CA LEU A 1171 21.92 -6.10 -33.05
C LEU A 1171 23.03 -6.99 -33.63
N LYS A 1172 22.94 -8.31 -33.45
CA LYS A 1172 23.93 -9.27 -33.97
C LYS A 1172 23.92 -9.37 -35.50
N ALA A 1173 22.75 -9.20 -36.11
CA ALA A 1173 22.55 -9.41 -37.55
C ALA A 1173 22.57 -8.11 -38.38
N ALA A 1174 22.50 -6.95 -37.74
CA ALA A 1174 22.42 -5.66 -38.43
C ALA A 1174 23.70 -5.32 -39.23
N PRO A 1175 23.57 -4.85 -40.48
CA PRO A 1175 24.71 -4.43 -41.30
C PRO A 1175 25.40 -3.16 -40.75
N ASN A 1176 24.63 -2.23 -40.17
CA ASN A 1176 25.13 -1.04 -39.46
C ASN A 1176 24.69 -1.10 -37.99
N PRO A 1177 25.46 -1.76 -37.11
CA PRO A 1177 25.05 -1.93 -35.72
C PRO A 1177 25.13 -0.64 -34.89
N GLU A 1178 25.80 0.43 -35.37
CA GLU A 1178 25.85 1.75 -34.71
C GLU A 1178 24.47 2.41 -34.63
N ASP A 1179 23.71 2.41 -35.73
CA ASP A 1179 22.39 3.06 -35.82
C ASP A 1179 21.36 2.38 -34.90
N VAL A 1180 21.45 1.06 -34.76
CA VAL A 1180 20.57 0.25 -33.88
C VAL A 1180 20.86 0.56 -32.41
N VAL A 1181 22.14 0.71 -32.05
CA VAL A 1181 22.54 1.09 -30.68
C VAL A 1181 22.05 2.50 -30.36
N GLU A 1182 22.17 3.45 -31.30
CA GLU A 1182 21.68 4.81 -31.10
C GLU A 1182 20.17 4.86 -30.87
N ALA A 1183 19.39 4.05 -31.59
CA ALA A 1183 17.96 3.89 -31.36
C ALA A 1183 17.65 3.33 -29.95
N TYR A 1184 18.40 2.33 -29.48
CA TYR A 1184 18.19 1.77 -28.13
C TYR A 1184 18.49 2.77 -27.01
N LEU A 1185 19.42 3.70 -27.24
CA LEU A 1185 19.73 4.75 -26.28
C LEU A 1185 18.56 5.74 -26.10
N GLN A 1186 17.66 5.89 -27.08
CA GLN A 1186 16.47 6.72 -26.95
C GLN A 1186 15.47 6.16 -25.93
N HIS A 1187 15.49 4.84 -25.67
CA HIS A 1187 14.61 4.16 -24.71
C HIS A 1187 15.17 4.08 -23.28
N LEU A 1188 16.32 4.72 -23.00
CA LEU A 1188 16.92 4.70 -21.67
C LEU A 1188 16.04 5.34 -20.60
N ALA A 1189 15.40 6.46 -20.91
CA ALA A 1189 14.57 7.20 -19.96
C ALA A 1189 13.10 6.75 -20.06
N PRO A 1190 12.51 6.15 -19.01
CA PRO A 1190 11.10 5.78 -19.04
C PRO A 1190 10.21 7.03 -19.04
N MET A 1191 9.02 6.89 -19.64
CA MET A 1191 7.94 7.90 -19.63
C MET A 1191 6.98 7.74 -18.44
N SER A 1192 6.99 6.58 -17.77
CA SER A 1192 6.27 6.27 -16.54
C SER A 1192 7.12 5.31 -15.70
N TRP A 1193 7.24 5.57 -14.40
CA TRP A 1193 8.10 4.81 -13.49
C TRP A 1193 7.61 4.88 -12.03
N SER A 1194 8.03 3.93 -11.21
CA SER A 1194 7.93 3.97 -9.75
C SER A 1194 9.35 3.92 -9.16
N GLY A 1195 9.60 4.68 -8.08
CA GLY A 1195 10.95 4.82 -7.49
C GLY A 1195 11.82 5.85 -8.24
N SER A 1196 13.14 5.61 -8.26
CA SER A 1196 14.14 6.51 -8.87
C SER A 1196 14.24 6.29 -10.39
N ARG A 1197 13.96 7.33 -11.17
CA ARG A 1197 14.14 7.36 -12.62
C ARG A 1197 15.62 7.24 -12.97
N ALA A 1198 16.49 7.89 -12.21
CA ALA A 1198 17.93 7.83 -12.42
C ALA A 1198 18.46 6.40 -12.31
N ASP A 1199 17.98 5.62 -11.33
CA ASP A 1199 18.45 4.24 -11.12
C ASP A 1199 17.92 3.29 -12.19
N ILE A 1200 16.75 3.56 -12.77
CA ILE A 1200 16.25 2.83 -13.94
C ILE A 1200 17.13 3.12 -15.16
N MET A 1201 17.48 4.40 -15.38
CA MET A 1201 18.34 4.82 -16.48
C MET A 1201 19.76 4.26 -16.35
N GLU A 1202 20.33 4.24 -15.13
CA GLU A 1202 21.67 3.71 -14.84
C GLU A 1202 21.73 2.19 -15.06
N ARG A 1203 20.72 1.44 -14.60
CA ARG A 1203 20.61 -0.01 -14.88
C ARG A 1203 20.50 -0.31 -16.36
N ARG A 1204 19.67 0.45 -17.09
CA ARG A 1204 19.51 0.27 -18.55
C ARG A 1204 20.77 0.66 -19.32
N LEU A 1205 21.51 1.68 -18.86
CA LEU A 1205 22.80 2.04 -19.44
C LEU A 1205 23.84 0.94 -19.20
N ALA A 1206 23.91 0.38 -17.99
CA ALA A 1206 24.83 -0.73 -17.66
C ALA A 1206 24.56 -1.97 -18.55
N ALA A 1207 23.30 -2.25 -18.86
CA ALA A 1207 22.91 -3.33 -19.77
C ALA A 1207 23.41 -3.12 -21.21
N ILE A 1208 23.43 -1.86 -21.69
CA ILE A 1208 23.99 -1.51 -23.01
C ILE A 1208 25.52 -1.49 -22.95
N GLU A 1209 26.13 -1.02 -21.87
CA GLU A 1209 27.59 -1.01 -21.69
C GLU A 1209 28.17 -2.43 -21.64
N ALA A 1210 27.41 -3.42 -21.19
CA ALA A 1210 27.79 -4.84 -21.27
C ALA A 1210 27.95 -5.34 -22.72
N LEU A 1211 27.45 -4.62 -23.71
CA LEU A 1211 27.63 -4.92 -25.14
C LEU A 1211 28.94 -4.34 -25.70
N HIS A 1212 29.84 -3.80 -24.87
CA HIS A 1212 31.12 -3.26 -25.31
C HIS A 1212 32.02 -4.31 -25.98
N ASP A 1213 31.94 -5.57 -25.54
CA ASP A 1213 32.70 -6.71 -26.09
C ASP A 1213 32.04 -7.34 -27.34
N HIS A 1214 31.13 -6.63 -28.00
CA HIS A 1214 30.45 -7.13 -29.20
C HIS A 1214 31.46 -7.36 -30.35
N PRO A 1215 31.27 -8.38 -31.23
CA PRO A 1215 32.20 -8.71 -32.32
C PRO A 1215 32.47 -7.56 -33.32
N SER A 1216 31.58 -6.57 -33.40
CA SER A 1216 31.77 -5.38 -34.23
C SER A 1216 32.41 -4.24 -33.43
N PRO A 1217 33.60 -3.76 -33.81
CA PRO A 1217 34.32 -2.69 -33.09
C PRO A 1217 33.61 -1.33 -33.15
N GLU A 1218 32.68 -1.16 -34.06
CA GLU A 1218 31.85 0.04 -34.27
C GLU A 1218 30.84 0.27 -33.12
N VAL A 1219 30.27 -0.82 -32.59
CA VAL A 1219 29.36 -0.79 -31.42
C VAL A 1219 30.09 -0.27 -30.18
N GLY A 1220 31.29 -0.80 -29.91
CA GLY A 1220 32.11 -0.39 -28.78
C GLY A 1220 32.51 1.10 -28.85
N ARG A 1221 32.79 1.63 -30.05
CA ARG A 1221 33.10 3.05 -30.29
C ARG A 1221 31.89 3.95 -30.08
N THR A 1222 30.71 3.55 -30.55
CA THR A 1222 29.46 4.32 -30.40
C THR A 1222 29.03 4.42 -28.94
N ILE A 1223 29.11 3.32 -28.18
CA ILE A 1223 28.86 3.30 -26.73
C ILE A 1223 29.87 4.22 -26.02
N ALA A 1224 31.17 4.12 -26.35
CA ALA A 1224 32.20 4.96 -25.74
C ALA A 1224 32.00 6.46 -26.03
N ARG A 1225 31.42 6.82 -27.19
CA ARG A 1225 31.11 8.20 -27.58
C ARG A 1225 29.91 8.77 -26.82
N LEU A 1226 28.82 8.00 -26.66
CA LEU A 1226 27.53 8.50 -26.16
C LEU A 1226 27.33 8.28 -24.64
N ALA A 1227 27.96 7.27 -24.04
CA ALA A 1227 27.82 6.97 -22.62
C ALA A 1227 28.16 8.16 -21.68
N PRO A 1228 29.21 8.98 -21.92
CA PRO A 1228 29.52 10.12 -21.05
C PRO A 1228 28.37 11.15 -20.96
N GLY A 1229 27.77 11.54 -22.09
CA GLY A 1229 26.67 12.51 -22.11
C GLY A 1229 25.38 11.98 -21.47
N ILE A 1230 25.18 10.66 -21.51
CA ILE A 1230 24.05 10.00 -20.85
C ILE A 1230 24.27 9.92 -19.34
N ARG A 1231 25.48 9.62 -18.88
CA ARG A 1231 25.83 9.66 -17.46
C ARG A 1231 25.64 11.07 -16.88
N GLU A 1232 26.01 12.12 -17.60
CA GLU A 1232 25.70 13.51 -17.19
C GLU A 1232 24.18 13.79 -17.10
N ARG A 1233 23.36 13.17 -17.95
CA ARG A 1233 21.89 13.30 -17.89
C ARG A 1233 21.31 12.50 -16.72
N ILE A 1234 21.85 11.32 -16.42
CA ILE A 1234 21.52 10.52 -15.23
C ILE A 1234 21.86 11.33 -13.98
N ASP A 1235 23.06 11.90 -13.91
CA ASP A 1235 23.48 12.74 -12.78
C ASP A 1235 22.57 13.95 -12.60
N ARG A 1236 22.20 14.66 -13.69
CA ARG A 1236 21.23 15.77 -13.61
C ARG A 1236 19.85 15.31 -13.12
N THR A 1237 19.38 14.16 -13.57
CA THR A 1237 18.10 13.58 -13.14
C THR A 1237 18.17 13.19 -11.66
N ARG A 1238 19.25 12.55 -11.23
CA ARG A 1238 19.53 12.19 -9.84
C ARG A 1238 19.61 13.43 -8.94
N HIS A 1239 20.25 14.51 -9.39
CA HIS A 1239 20.25 15.78 -8.65
C HIS A 1239 18.86 16.42 -8.57
N ALA A 1240 18.06 16.34 -9.65
CA ALA A 1240 16.69 16.85 -9.64
C ALA A 1240 15.79 16.05 -8.69
N GLU A 1241 15.86 14.71 -8.73
CA GLU A 1241 15.14 13.82 -7.79
C GLU A 1241 15.61 14.05 -6.35
N GLN A 1242 16.91 14.23 -6.12
CA GLN A 1242 17.44 14.59 -4.80
C GLN A 1242 16.91 15.94 -4.33
N LYS A 1243 16.80 16.94 -5.21
CA LYS A 1243 16.25 18.25 -4.88
C LYS A 1243 14.77 18.13 -4.52
N GLU A 1244 13.98 17.40 -5.31
CA GLU A 1244 12.56 17.16 -5.04
C GLU A 1244 12.34 16.38 -3.74
N HIS A 1245 13.15 15.34 -3.49
CA HIS A 1245 13.12 14.60 -2.23
C HIS A 1245 13.54 15.48 -1.04
N ARG A 1246 14.56 16.33 -1.18
CA ARG A 1246 14.94 17.30 -0.14
C ARG A 1246 13.80 18.29 0.12
N GLU A 1247 13.19 18.86 -0.91
CA GLU A 1247 12.10 19.82 -0.77
C GLU A 1247 10.85 19.22 -0.10
N ARG A 1248 10.55 17.95 -0.37
CA ARG A 1248 9.46 17.22 0.26
C ARG A 1248 9.78 16.83 1.70
N ASP A 1249 10.95 16.23 1.93
CA ASP A 1249 11.31 15.64 3.22
C ASP A 1249 11.73 16.71 4.26
N GLN A 1250 12.08 17.93 3.83
CA GLN A 1250 12.38 19.06 4.73
C GLN A 1250 11.13 19.79 5.25
N ARG A 1251 9.91 19.51 4.75
CA ARG A 1251 8.69 20.19 5.21
C ARG A 1251 8.16 19.58 6.52
N PHE A 1252 7.38 20.39 7.25
CA PHE A 1252 6.62 19.93 8.42
C PHE A 1252 5.21 19.43 8.05
N GLU A 1253 4.71 19.83 6.88
CA GLU A 1253 3.36 19.55 6.37
C GLU A 1253 3.27 18.20 5.68
#